data_AF-A0AAE1YNJ1-F1
#
_entry.id   AF-A0AAE1YNJ1-F1
#
_cell.length_a   1.000
_cell.length_b   1.000
_cell.length_c   1.000
_cell.angle_alpha   90.00
_cell.angle_beta   90.00
_cell.angle_gamma   90.00
#
_symmetry.space_group_name_H-M   'P 1'
#
loop_
_entity.id
_entity.type
_entity.pdbx_description
1 polymer ?
#
loop_
_entity_poly.entity_id
_entity_poly.type
_entity_poly.pdbx_seq_one_letter_code
_entity_poly.pdbx_strand_id
1 'polypeptide(L)'
;MTVGVEEVVKELRSTYSSGKTKTLEWRTSQLKAIIRIVTHHEDEIVGALRSDLKKPELESFVHEIFAVLSACKLALKELHRWTKPQKVKTSMTTFPASGEIVPEPLGVVLVISTWNYPFLLSLEPVIGAIAAGNAVVLKPSEVAPATSSVVSKLLEQYMDTTAVKVIEGAVPETNALLEQKWDKIFYTGSSKVGRIILAAAAKHLTPVVLELGGKCPVVVDANINLKVAARRIISGKWGCNNGQTCVSPDYVIITKEYASKLVDALSAELEKFYGKDPMQSKDFSSIVNAHHFDRVAKLLDDEKVSGKIVFGGQRDKTNLKIAPTIILDVPDDSLIMNEEIFGPLLPIVTVNKIEESFGMINAKAKPLAAYLFTNDKKLKEKFIGSVSAGGITINDVALHFAEAGLPFGGVGESGMGAYHGKFSFDAFSHKKAVLRRGFGGDVAARYPPYAPWKLQFLKALLRGNIIGVIRALLGCCVRESADEETSKKPTHIPILVYIRRIFGSTPLLIYNTLEAVLLVLRCSFLSHISEPRRKILQRRTQSESHFSFGIPTSKSLIHLMYIKAFILYLLSWIASAAYHQPQTNNKKQSSSVIFSLSGNVYPEGYYYATINIGQPPKPYFLDIDTGSDLTWLQCDAPCKKCTPAPHSLYKPNRNLITCPDPICASLHGPGNHNCPTPEEQCDYEVEYADHGSSLGVMVKDSFPLKFSNGTIVAPLLAFGCGYDQEVIDASHVPYTDGVLGLGIGKSSILAQLRDMGLTRNVVGHCLSGQGGGYLLFGDGFLPTSGIVWTPIMSQSKYYVLGSADLRIGSQATNIKGLQIVFDSGSTYSYFSSQAYNDLISLMRNNLNGKQLQDAVEDRSLPVCWKGAEPFKSIHDAGSYFKPLVLSFRNVEFQVQPEAYLIVTVHGNVCLGILNGGEVGLGNLNVIGDISMQDKMVIYDNERQQIGWAPANCNSLPKS
;
A
#
# COMPACT_ATOMS: atom_id res chain seq x y z
N MET A 1 -23.36 23.03 6.89
CA MET A 1 -22.22 23.83 7.39
C MET A 1 -21.06 22.86 7.55
N THR A 2 -20.17 22.80 6.57
CA THR A 2 -18.91 22.06 6.69
C THR A 2 -18.08 22.76 7.76
N VAL A 3 -17.92 22.10 8.91
CA VAL A 3 -16.95 22.54 9.92
C VAL A 3 -15.60 22.62 9.22
N GLY A 4 -14.90 23.74 9.38
CA GLY A 4 -13.53 23.88 8.87
C GLY A 4 -12.62 22.87 9.55
N VAL A 5 -12.33 21.77 8.84
CA VAL A 5 -11.51 20.66 9.36
C VAL A 5 -10.11 21.16 9.73
N GLU A 6 -9.59 22.13 9.00
CA GLU A 6 -8.32 22.80 9.27
C GLU A 6 -8.34 23.51 10.64
N GLU A 7 -9.39 24.25 10.97
CA GLU A 7 -9.55 24.91 12.26
C GLU A 7 -9.60 23.91 13.41
N VAL A 8 -10.30 22.79 13.22
CA VAL A 8 -10.36 21.71 14.22
C VAL A 8 -8.96 21.13 14.46
N VAL A 9 -8.21 20.82 13.40
CA VAL A 9 -6.84 20.30 13.53
C VAL A 9 -5.91 21.32 14.19
N LYS A 10 -6.06 22.61 13.86
CA LYS A 10 -5.28 23.69 14.47
C LYS A 10 -5.55 23.82 15.97
N GLU A 11 -6.81 23.75 16.40
CA GLU A 11 -7.19 23.74 17.82
C GLU A 11 -6.54 22.56 18.55
N LEU A 12 -6.67 21.35 18.01
CA LEU A 12 -6.10 20.13 18.60
C LEU A 12 -4.58 20.19 18.71
N ARG A 13 -3.90 20.71 17.68
CA ARG A 13 -2.44 20.91 17.69
C ARG A 13 -2.02 21.92 18.76
N SER A 14 -2.79 22.99 18.95
CA SER A 14 -2.56 23.96 20.02
C SER A 14 -2.71 23.31 21.41
N THR A 15 -3.79 22.56 21.62
CA THR A 15 -4.04 21.85 22.88
C THR A 15 -2.95 20.82 23.18
N TYR A 16 -2.54 20.02 22.19
CA TYR A 16 -1.42 19.09 22.34
C TYR A 16 -0.12 19.81 22.71
N SER A 17 0.20 20.91 22.01
CA SER A 17 1.43 21.68 22.21
C SER A 17 1.50 22.35 23.59
N SER A 18 0.36 22.66 24.21
CA SER A 18 0.29 23.17 25.59
C SER A 18 0.78 22.14 26.64
N GLY A 19 0.87 20.86 26.27
CA GLY A 19 1.25 19.76 27.16
C GLY A 19 0.09 19.19 27.99
N LYS A 20 -1.14 19.71 27.85
CA LYS A 20 -2.34 19.25 28.58
C LYS A 20 -2.51 17.73 28.52
N THR A 21 -2.47 17.16 27.31
CA THR A 21 -2.69 15.72 27.06
C THR A 21 -1.56 14.81 27.58
N LYS A 22 -0.39 15.39 27.92
CA LYS A 22 0.77 14.62 28.40
C LYS A 22 0.61 14.17 29.85
N THR A 23 -0.17 14.90 30.66
CA THR A 23 -0.38 14.63 32.10
C THR A 23 -1.13 13.33 32.34
N LEU A 24 -0.76 12.56 33.38
CA LEU A 24 -1.46 11.32 33.71
C LEU A 24 -2.87 11.59 34.24
N GLU A 25 -3.06 12.75 34.88
CA GLU A 25 -4.32 13.23 35.41
C GLU A 25 -5.35 13.43 34.27
N TRP A 26 -4.96 14.08 33.18
CA TRP A 26 -5.83 14.25 32.01
C TRP A 26 -6.18 12.91 31.38
N ARG A 27 -5.18 12.05 31.12
CA ARG A 27 -5.43 10.73 30.53
C ARG A 27 -6.39 9.89 31.38
N THR A 28 -6.19 9.91 32.70
CA THR A 28 -7.05 9.21 33.67
C THR A 28 -8.48 9.76 33.66
N SER A 29 -8.66 11.09 33.59
CA SER A 29 -9.98 11.70 33.59
C SER A 29 -10.76 11.36 32.32
N GLN A 30 -10.10 11.34 31.16
CA GLN A 30 -10.70 10.96 29.87
C GLN A 30 -11.09 9.48 29.83
N LEU A 31 -10.22 8.57 30.28
CA LEU A 31 -10.56 7.14 30.37
C LEU A 31 -11.74 6.87 31.31
N LYS A 32 -11.81 7.58 32.45
CA LYS A 32 -12.97 7.53 33.35
C LYS A 32 -14.23 8.12 32.72
N ALA A 33 -14.11 9.09 31.82
CA ALA A 33 -15.25 9.65 31.09
C ALA A 33 -15.89 8.61 30.16
N ILE A 34 -15.08 7.83 29.43
CA ILE A 34 -15.56 6.72 28.60
C ILE A 34 -16.26 5.65 29.47
N ILE A 35 -15.72 5.34 30.66
CA ILE A 35 -16.41 4.44 31.60
C ILE A 35 -17.79 4.99 31.97
N ARG A 36 -17.90 6.29 32.28
CA ARG A 36 -19.20 6.92 32.60
C ARG A 36 -20.17 6.90 31.43
N ILE A 37 -19.69 7.16 30.20
CA ILE A 37 -20.49 7.04 28.97
C ILE A 37 -21.12 5.65 28.92
N VAL A 38 -20.29 4.61 29.02
CA VAL A 38 -20.74 3.21 28.93
C VAL A 38 -21.71 2.86 30.06
N THR A 39 -21.44 3.26 31.30
CA THR A 39 -22.28 2.88 32.45
C THR A 39 -23.58 3.68 32.58
N HIS A 40 -23.63 4.92 32.09
CA HIS A 40 -24.82 5.78 32.24
C HIS A 40 -25.75 5.73 31.02
N HIS A 41 -25.24 5.31 29.85
CA HIS A 41 -25.98 5.36 28.58
C HIS A 41 -26.02 3.99 27.88
N GLU A 42 -25.92 2.90 28.64
CA GLU A 42 -25.97 1.53 28.11
C GLU A 42 -27.20 1.30 27.22
N ASP A 43 -28.39 1.68 27.71
CA ASP A 43 -29.65 1.53 26.97
C ASP A 43 -29.67 2.35 25.67
N GLU A 44 -29.12 3.57 25.68
CA GLU A 44 -29.03 4.43 24.49
C GLU A 44 -28.08 3.82 23.45
N ILE A 45 -26.95 3.27 23.89
CA ILE A 45 -25.97 2.59 23.04
C ILE A 45 -26.56 1.30 22.44
N VAL A 46 -27.21 0.46 23.27
CA VAL A 46 -27.90 -0.76 22.82
C VAL A 46 -29.00 -0.41 21.81
N GLY A 47 -29.77 0.64 22.07
CA GLY A 47 -30.80 1.14 21.17
C GLY A 47 -30.25 1.54 19.79
N ALA A 48 -29.13 2.27 19.76
CA ALA A 48 -28.46 2.66 18.52
C ALA A 48 -27.92 1.45 17.73
N LEU A 49 -27.23 0.52 18.40
CA LEU A 49 -26.73 -0.72 17.77
C LEU A 49 -27.88 -1.58 17.22
N ARG A 50 -29.01 -1.62 17.93
CA ARG A 50 -30.21 -2.30 17.47
C ARG A 50 -30.85 -1.61 16.27
N SER A 51 -30.80 -0.28 16.20
CA SER A 51 -31.29 0.46 15.03
C SER A 51 -30.46 0.16 13.78
N ASP A 52 -29.12 0.20 13.90
CA ASP A 52 -28.22 0.05 12.75
C ASP A 52 -28.11 -1.41 12.26
N LEU A 53 -28.09 -2.39 13.18
CA LEU A 53 -27.76 -3.78 12.85
C LEU A 53 -28.80 -4.80 13.29
N LYS A 54 -29.90 -4.36 13.94
CA LYS A 54 -30.81 -5.24 14.70
C LYS A 54 -30.06 -6.16 15.67
N LYS A 55 -28.92 -5.67 16.18
CA LYS A 55 -28.02 -6.44 17.04
C LYS A 55 -28.73 -6.87 18.33
N PRO A 56 -28.70 -8.16 18.70
CA PRO A 56 -29.26 -8.64 19.96
C PRO A 56 -28.59 -7.94 21.15
N GLU A 57 -29.34 -7.71 22.22
CA GLU A 57 -28.85 -7.02 23.41
C GLU A 57 -27.61 -7.70 24.03
N LEU A 58 -27.64 -9.03 24.14
CA LEU A 58 -26.50 -9.80 24.62
C LEU A 58 -25.26 -9.60 23.74
N GLU A 59 -25.45 -9.55 22.42
CA GLU A 59 -24.37 -9.32 21.46
C GLU A 59 -23.80 -7.91 21.61
N SER A 60 -24.67 -6.89 21.66
CA SER A 60 -24.28 -5.50 21.88
C SER A 60 -23.49 -5.33 23.19
N PHE A 61 -23.96 -5.93 24.27
CA PHE A 61 -23.29 -5.83 25.57
C PHE A 61 -21.93 -6.53 25.57
N VAL A 62 -21.90 -7.82 25.22
CA VAL A 62 -20.68 -8.64 25.36
C VAL A 62 -19.63 -8.25 24.33
N HIS A 63 -20.03 -8.07 23.06
CA HIS A 63 -19.07 -7.85 21.97
C HIS A 63 -18.61 -6.40 21.88
N GLU A 64 -19.39 -5.41 22.33
CA GLU A 64 -19.00 -4.00 22.18
C GLU A 64 -18.84 -3.27 23.50
N ILE A 65 -19.90 -3.17 24.29
CA ILE A 65 -19.96 -2.34 25.50
C ILE A 65 -18.95 -2.84 26.56
N PHE A 66 -18.97 -4.14 26.85
CA PHE A 66 -18.06 -4.76 27.82
C PHE A 66 -16.60 -4.74 27.35
N ALA A 67 -16.36 -4.89 26.04
CA ALA A 67 -15.02 -4.82 25.46
C ALA A 67 -14.41 -3.42 25.64
N VAL A 68 -15.17 -2.35 25.34
CA VAL A 68 -14.77 -0.95 25.59
C VAL A 68 -14.51 -0.71 27.09
N LEU A 69 -15.41 -1.18 27.96
CA LEU A 69 -15.26 -1.05 29.41
C LEU A 69 -13.98 -1.74 29.91
N SER A 70 -13.70 -2.93 29.40
CA SER A 70 -12.53 -3.73 29.76
C SER A 70 -11.23 -3.07 29.29
N ALA A 71 -11.20 -2.54 28.06
CA ALA A 71 -10.07 -1.79 27.53
C ALA A 71 -9.75 -0.54 28.38
N CYS A 72 -10.77 0.23 28.77
CA CYS A 72 -10.63 1.38 29.67
C CYS A 72 -10.07 0.99 31.05
N LYS A 73 -10.63 -0.06 31.67
CA LYS A 73 -10.18 -0.54 32.98
C LYS A 73 -8.74 -1.04 32.94
N LEU A 74 -8.36 -1.77 31.89
CA LEU A 74 -6.99 -2.23 31.68
C LEU A 74 -6.04 -1.04 31.51
N ALA A 75 -6.39 -0.08 30.65
CA ALA A 75 -5.58 1.11 30.42
C ALA A 75 -5.36 1.89 31.73
N LEU A 76 -6.42 2.13 32.52
CA LEU A 76 -6.32 2.80 33.82
C LEU A 76 -5.41 2.06 34.81
N LYS A 77 -5.56 0.73 34.90
CA LYS A 77 -4.74 -0.11 35.78
C LYS A 77 -3.26 -0.02 35.43
N GLU A 78 -2.94 0.07 34.15
CA GLU A 78 -1.58 -0.10 33.64
C GLU A 78 -0.89 1.19 33.20
N LEU A 79 -1.63 2.31 33.14
CA LEU A 79 -1.17 3.58 32.58
C LEU A 79 0.19 4.03 33.14
N HIS A 80 0.36 3.98 34.46
CA HIS A 80 1.61 4.38 35.11
C HIS A 80 2.77 3.44 34.72
N ARG A 81 2.51 2.14 34.54
CA ARG A 81 3.53 1.19 34.10
C ARG A 81 3.91 1.42 32.63
N TRP A 82 2.94 1.68 31.76
CA TRP A 82 3.14 1.83 30.33
C TRP A 82 3.91 3.10 29.96
N THR A 83 3.69 4.18 30.71
CA THR A 83 4.34 5.49 30.52
C THR A 83 5.75 5.60 31.12
N LYS A 84 6.17 4.63 31.95
CA LYS A 84 7.47 4.66 32.62
C LYS A 84 8.63 4.38 31.64
N PRO A 85 9.73 5.17 31.65
CA PRO A 85 10.94 4.86 30.91
C PRO A 85 11.50 3.45 31.21
N GLN A 86 11.89 2.73 30.16
CA GLN A 86 12.43 1.38 30.26
C GLN A 86 13.95 1.41 30.12
N LYS A 87 14.68 0.97 31.15
CA LYS A 87 16.14 0.88 31.09
C LYS A 87 16.58 -0.23 30.14
N VAL A 88 17.59 0.05 29.31
CA VAL A 88 18.21 -0.93 28.42
C VAL A 88 19.68 -1.14 28.77
N LYS A 89 20.18 -2.34 28.49
CA LYS A 89 21.59 -2.69 28.70
C LYS A 89 22.47 -1.96 27.69
N THR A 90 23.49 -1.25 28.17
CA THR A 90 24.48 -0.57 27.32
C THR A 90 25.72 -1.45 27.11
N SER A 91 26.45 -1.19 26.03
CA SER A 91 27.69 -1.90 25.70
C SER A 91 28.88 -1.38 26.52
N MET A 92 29.90 -2.22 26.70
CA MET A 92 31.16 -1.79 27.34
C MET A 92 31.84 -0.65 26.56
N THR A 93 31.71 -0.63 25.23
CA THR A 93 32.26 0.44 24.38
C THR A 93 31.60 1.80 24.58
N THR A 94 30.41 1.83 25.18
CA THR A 94 29.68 3.06 25.50
C THR A 94 29.79 3.47 26.97
N PHE A 95 30.47 2.68 27.83
CA PHE A 95 30.64 3.00 29.24
C PHE A 95 31.33 4.38 29.43
N PRO A 96 30.94 5.23 30.40
CA PRO A 96 29.91 5.01 31.44
C PRO A 96 28.50 5.49 31.05
N ALA A 97 28.02 5.16 29.84
CA ALA A 97 26.66 5.54 29.43
C ALA A 97 25.56 4.64 30.02
N SER A 98 24.39 5.24 30.30
CA SER A 98 23.13 4.56 30.57
C SER A 98 22.14 4.78 29.41
N GLY A 99 21.34 3.76 29.10
CA GLY A 99 20.36 3.80 28.02
C GLY A 99 18.94 3.57 28.55
N GLU A 100 17.98 4.31 28.00
CA GLU A 100 16.56 4.17 28.30
C GLU A 100 15.70 4.34 27.02
N ILE A 101 14.54 3.68 27.01
CA ILE A 101 13.48 3.88 26.01
C ILE A 101 12.35 4.64 26.69
N VAL A 102 12.05 5.84 26.21
CA VAL A 102 11.03 6.73 26.76
C VAL A 102 9.83 6.75 25.80
N PRO A 103 8.65 6.24 26.20
CA PRO A 103 7.43 6.38 25.41
C PRO A 103 6.93 7.82 25.46
N GLU A 104 6.63 8.40 24.30
CA GLU A 104 6.00 9.72 24.20
C GLU A 104 4.83 9.70 23.19
N PRO A 105 3.79 10.53 23.40
CA PRO A 105 2.70 10.65 22.43
C PRO A 105 3.23 11.12 21.07
N LEU A 106 2.57 10.69 20.00
CA LEU A 106 2.88 11.11 18.64
C LEU A 106 2.44 12.55 18.37
N GLY A 107 1.23 12.93 18.83
CA GLY A 107 0.68 14.27 18.62
C GLY A 107 -0.83 14.28 18.49
N VAL A 108 -1.31 14.72 17.32
CA VAL A 108 -2.71 14.72 16.92
C VAL A 108 -2.95 13.56 15.98
N VAL A 109 -3.86 12.66 16.35
CA VAL A 109 -4.10 11.41 15.63
C VAL A 109 -5.53 11.34 15.09
N LEU A 110 -5.68 10.69 13.94
CA LEU A 110 -6.98 10.43 13.32
C LEU A 110 -7.34 8.96 13.48
N VAL A 111 -8.54 8.69 13.97
CA VAL A 111 -9.15 7.35 14.04
C VAL A 111 -10.36 7.34 13.10
N ILE A 112 -10.32 6.52 12.06
CA ILE A 112 -11.44 6.28 11.15
C ILE A 112 -11.98 4.88 11.43
N SER A 113 -13.19 4.77 11.97
CA SER A 113 -13.81 3.49 12.33
C SER A 113 -14.78 2.98 11.27
N THR A 114 -15.26 1.75 11.45
CA THR A 114 -16.17 1.05 10.54
C THR A 114 -17.51 0.76 11.20
N TRP A 115 -18.47 0.21 10.46
CA TRP A 115 -19.88 0.09 10.83
C TRP A 115 -20.30 -1.22 11.50
N ASN A 116 -19.48 -2.28 11.46
CA ASN A 116 -19.94 -3.61 11.86
C ASN A 116 -19.89 -3.86 13.39
N TYR A 117 -18.95 -3.22 14.08
CA TYR A 117 -18.94 -3.05 15.53
C TYR A 117 -18.70 -1.57 15.83
N PRO A 118 -19.70 -0.71 15.50
CA PRO A 118 -19.49 0.72 15.33
C PRO A 118 -19.20 1.43 16.65
N PHE A 119 -19.55 0.84 17.80
CA PHE A 119 -19.20 1.38 19.10
C PHE A 119 -17.79 0.95 19.52
N LEU A 120 -17.49 -0.35 19.45
CA LEU A 120 -16.19 -0.89 19.84
C LEU A 120 -15.04 -0.32 19.00
N LEU A 121 -15.16 -0.41 17.67
CA LEU A 121 -14.09 -0.05 16.75
C LEU A 121 -13.89 1.46 16.65
N SER A 122 -14.86 2.25 17.15
CA SER A 122 -14.70 3.68 17.35
C SER A 122 -13.89 3.99 18.62
N LEU A 123 -14.19 3.33 19.74
CA LEU A 123 -13.65 3.73 21.04
C LEU A 123 -12.38 3.02 21.46
N GLU A 124 -12.16 1.77 21.08
CA GLU A 124 -10.96 1.03 21.49
C GLU A 124 -9.64 1.66 20.99
N PRO A 125 -9.52 2.11 19.71
CA PRO A 125 -8.34 2.85 19.27
C PRO A 125 -8.21 4.21 19.98
N VAL A 126 -9.32 4.90 20.23
CA VAL A 126 -9.35 6.19 20.97
C VAL A 126 -8.84 6.02 22.39
N ILE A 127 -9.23 4.94 23.09
CA ILE A 127 -8.71 4.58 24.42
C ILE A 127 -7.18 4.45 24.39
N GLY A 128 -6.65 3.76 23.38
CA GLY A 128 -5.21 3.63 23.17
C GLY A 128 -4.50 4.97 22.95
N ALA A 129 -5.06 5.80 22.08
CA ALA A 129 -4.53 7.12 21.76
C ALA A 129 -4.50 8.06 22.97
N ILE A 130 -5.57 8.07 23.76
CA ILE A 130 -5.68 8.83 25.03
C ILE A 130 -4.69 8.30 26.06
N ALA A 131 -4.59 6.97 26.23
CA ALA A 131 -3.63 6.37 27.15
C ALA A 131 -2.17 6.73 26.78
N ALA A 132 -1.86 6.83 25.49
CA ALA A 132 -0.57 7.29 24.99
C ALA A 132 -0.35 8.81 25.14
N GLY A 133 -1.42 9.60 25.31
CA GLY A 133 -1.38 11.05 25.57
C GLY A 133 -1.57 11.93 24.33
N ASN A 134 -2.22 11.40 23.29
CA ASN A 134 -2.48 12.11 22.04
C ASN A 134 -3.78 12.93 22.12
N ALA A 135 -3.88 13.97 21.30
CA ALA A 135 -5.16 14.55 20.92
C ALA A 135 -5.75 13.73 19.75
N VAL A 136 -7.07 13.63 19.65
CA VAL A 136 -7.75 12.66 18.78
C VAL A 136 -8.89 13.31 18.00
N VAL A 137 -8.94 13.00 16.71
CA VAL A 137 -10.18 13.08 15.92
C VAL A 137 -10.69 11.68 15.66
N LEU A 138 -11.95 11.44 16.00
CA LEU A 138 -12.69 10.24 15.62
C LEU A 138 -13.62 10.57 14.45
N LYS A 139 -13.51 9.79 13.37
CA LYS A 139 -14.45 9.76 12.25
C LYS A 139 -15.23 8.45 12.32
N PRO A 140 -16.47 8.44 12.86
CA PRO A 140 -17.31 7.25 12.86
C PRO A 140 -17.86 6.94 11.46
N SER A 141 -18.27 5.70 11.24
CA SER A 141 -18.83 5.26 9.95
C SER A 141 -20.26 5.76 9.74
N GLU A 142 -20.50 6.43 8.62
CA GLU A 142 -21.81 6.90 8.17
C GLU A 142 -22.83 5.77 7.90
N VAL A 143 -22.31 4.55 7.70
CA VAL A 143 -23.12 3.35 7.47
C VAL A 143 -23.81 2.85 8.76
N ALA A 144 -23.38 3.31 9.94
CA ALA A 144 -24.04 3.06 11.22
C ALA A 144 -24.46 4.40 11.86
N PRO A 145 -25.44 5.11 11.26
CA PRO A 145 -25.73 6.51 11.59
C PRO A 145 -26.28 6.70 13.00
N ALA A 146 -27.08 5.75 13.53
CA ALA A 146 -27.61 5.88 14.89
C ALA A 146 -26.47 5.80 15.91
N THR A 147 -25.54 4.85 15.73
CA THR A 147 -24.38 4.70 16.60
C THR A 147 -23.40 5.86 16.45
N SER A 148 -23.16 6.32 15.21
CA SER A 148 -22.35 7.52 14.92
C SER A 148 -22.85 8.73 15.72
N SER A 149 -24.16 8.99 15.67
CA SER A 149 -24.79 10.11 16.34
C SER A 149 -24.69 10.01 17.87
N VAL A 150 -24.93 8.83 18.44
CA VAL A 150 -24.78 8.60 19.89
C VAL A 150 -23.34 8.78 20.33
N VAL A 151 -22.36 8.24 19.59
CA VAL A 151 -20.94 8.41 19.89
C VAL A 151 -20.55 9.89 19.82
N SER A 152 -20.95 10.61 18.78
CA SER A 152 -20.72 12.05 18.59
C SER A 152 -21.22 12.86 19.78
N LYS A 153 -22.51 12.72 20.10
CA LYS A 153 -23.19 13.38 21.22
C LYS A 153 -22.51 13.09 22.57
N LEU A 154 -22.24 11.82 22.87
CA LEU A 154 -21.74 11.44 24.19
C LEU A 154 -20.28 11.84 24.39
N LEU A 155 -19.44 11.77 23.34
CA LEU A 155 -18.05 12.23 23.44
C LEU A 155 -17.97 13.74 23.64
N GLU A 156 -18.81 14.51 22.94
CA GLU A 156 -18.89 15.97 23.11
C GLU A 156 -19.31 16.36 24.54
N GLN A 157 -20.24 15.63 25.15
CA GLN A 157 -20.76 15.92 26.49
C GLN A 157 -19.79 15.54 27.63
N TYR A 158 -19.01 14.47 27.48
CA TYR A 158 -18.26 13.88 28.59
C TYR A 158 -16.75 14.10 28.52
N MET A 159 -16.20 14.37 27.33
CA MET A 159 -14.76 14.44 27.09
C MET A 159 -14.28 15.88 26.91
N ASP A 160 -12.96 16.05 26.94
CA ASP A 160 -12.31 17.32 26.68
C ASP A 160 -12.39 17.67 25.19
N THR A 161 -13.39 18.48 24.82
CA THR A 161 -13.67 18.88 23.43
C THR A 161 -12.54 19.71 22.79
N THR A 162 -11.55 20.17 23.56
CA THR A 162 -10.35 20.83 23.01
C THR A 162 -9.28 19.84 22.54
N ALA A 163 -9.41 18.56 22.89
CA ALA A 163 -8.42 17.49 22.63
C ALA A 163 -9.03 16.22 22.02
N VAL A 164 -10.34 16.01 22.13
CA VAL A 164 -11.09 14.90 21.54
C VAL A 164 -12.25 15.47 20.75
N LYS A 165 -12.26 15.26 19.43
CA LYS A 165 -13.32 15.73 18.52
C LYS A 165 -13.90 14.56 17.75
N VAL A 166 -15.17 14.65 17.42
CA VAL A 166 -15.85 13.73 16.51
C VAL A 166 -16.22 14.51 15.25
N ILE A 167 -15.91 13.96 14.08
CA ILE A 167 -16.32 14.51 12.79
C ILE A 167 -17.13 13.44 12.09
N GLU A 168 -18.45 13.64 12.05
CA GLU A 168 -19.37 12.82 11.27
C GLU A 168 -19.35 13.25 9.81
N GLY A 169 -19.66 12.32 8.91
CA GLY A 169 -19.64 12.56 7.47
C GLY A 169 -19.31 11.29 6.69
N ALA A 170 -19.30 11.39 5.38
CA ALA A 170 -19.02 10.27 4.48
C ALA A 170 -17.67 10.49 3.77
N VAL A 171 -17.61 10.21 2.47
CA VAL A 171 -16.41 10.37 1.65
C VAL A 171 -15.88 11.82 1.64
N PRO A 172 -16.70 12.88 1.47
CA PRO A 172 -16.18 14.26 1.42
C PRO A 172 -15.45 14.68 2.70
N GLU A 173 -16.05 14.42 3.86
CA GLU A 173 -15.45 14.75 5.16
C GLU A 173 -14.21 13.89 5.44
N THR A 174 -14.24 12.61 5.03
CA THR A 174 -13.07 11.72 5.14
C THR A 174 -11.91 12.23 4.27
N ASN A 175 -12.18 12.69 3.04
CA ASN A 175 -11.15 13.26 2.17
C ASN A 175 -10.57 14.56 2.76
N ALA A 176 -11.43 15.47 3.22
CA ALA A 176 -10.99 16.70 3.87
C ALA A 176 -10.13 16.43 5.13
N LEU A 177 -10.46 15.38 5.91
CA LEU A 177 -9.63 14.90 7.00
C LEU A 177 -8.29 14.37 6.50
N LEU A 178 -8.27 13.57 5.44
CA LEU A 178 -7.05 12.95 4.89
C LEU A 178 -6.09 13.95 4.23
N GLU A 179 -6.57 15.13 3.83
CA GLU A 179 -5.71 16.23 3.37
C GLU A 179 -4.87 16.85 4.50
N GLN A 180 -5.36 16.77 5.74
CA GLN A 180 -4.68 17.35 6.88
C GLN A 180 -3.44 16.53 7.29
N LYS A 181 -2.47 17.21 7.92
CA LYS A 181 -1.34 16.54 8.53
C LYS A 181 -1.76 15.89 9.85
N TRP A 182 -1.52 14.59 9.99
CA TRP A 182 -1.71 13.83 11.22
C TRP A 182 -0.39 13.26 11.71
N ASP A 183 -0.26 13.03 13.01
CA ASP A 183 0.91 12.37 13.59
C ASP A 183 0.75 10.83 13.61
N LYS A 184 -0.49 10.34 13.41
CA LYS A 184 -0.86 8.94 13.16
C LYS A 184 -2.24 8.89 12.52
N ILE A 185 -2.46 7.95 11.60
CA ILE A 185 -3.82 7.56 11.17
C ILE A 185 -4.06 6.10 11.58
N PHE A 186 -5.21 5.83 12.18
CA PHE A 186 -5.72 4.50 12.47
C PHE A 186 -6.98 4.29 11.65
N TYR A 187 -7.03 3.22 10.87
CA TYR A 187 -8.19 2.89 10.03
C TYR A 187 -8.60 1.44 10.23
N THR A 188 -9.91 1.22 10.35
CA THR A 188 -10.51 -0.11 10.22
C THR A 188 -11.49 -0.10 9.06
N GLY A 189 -11.38 -1.09 8.16
CA GLY A 189 -12.35 -1.27 7.07
C GLY A 189 -11.83 -2.08 5.90
N SER A 190 -12.11 -1.65 4.67
CA SER A 190 -11.79 -2.43 3.46
C SER A 190 -10.37 -2.17 2.96
N SER A 191 -9.75 -3.16 2.32
CA SER A 191 -8.42 -3.02 1.71
C SER A 191 -8.38 -1.94 0.61
N LYS A 192 -9.47 -1.78 -0.14
CA LYS A 192 -9.63 -0.70 -1.15
C LYS A 192 -9.43 0.67 -0.52
N VAL A 193 -10.14 0.97 0.56
CA VAL A 193 -10.03 2.27 1.26
C VAL A 193 -8.73 2.37 2.06
N GLY A 194 -8.22 1.25 2.59
CA GLY A 194 -6.91 1.21 3.25
C GLY A 194 -5.76 1.71 2.35
N ARG A 195 -5.80 1.39 1.05
CA ARG A 195 -4.84 1.92 0.06
C ARG A 195 -4.97 3.42 -0.14
N ILE A 196 -6.19 3.95 -0.19
CA ILE A 196 -6.46 5.40 -0.31
C ILE A 196 -5.89 6.13 0.90
N ILE A 197 -6.14 5.61 2.11
CA ILE A 197 -5.63 6.20 3.36
C ILE A 197 -4.11 6.14 3.41
N LEU A 198 -3.50 5.02 3.01
CA LEU A 198 -2.04 4.90 2.97
C LEU A 198 -1.42 5.90 1.97
N ALA A 199 -2.05 6.10 0.81
CA ALA A 199 -1.61 7.09 -0.18
C ALA A 199 -1.71 8.52 0.35
N ALA A 200 -2.81 8.88 1.02
CA ALA A 200 -2.95 10.18 1.66
C ALA A 200 -1.95 10.40 2.79
N ALA A 201 -1.74 9.39 3.64
CA ALA A 201 -0.77 9.41 4.72
C ALA A 201 0.68 9.63 4.22
N ALA A 202 1.02 9.07 3.06
CA ALA A 202 2.34 9.20 2.45
C ALA A 202 2.72 10.67 2.15
N LYS A 203 1.74 11.52 1.81
CA LYS A 203 1.96 12.97 1.55
C LYS A 203 2.61 13.69 2.73
N HIS A 204 2.35 13.22 3.95
CA HIS A 204 2.80 13.83 5.21
C HIS A 204 3.80 12.96 5.98
N LEU A 205 4.24 11.83 5.40
CA LEU A 205 5.01 10.78 6.08
C LEU A 205 4.34 10.29 7.38
N THR A 206 3.00 10.26 7.37
CA THR A 206 2.21 9.87 8.52
C THR A 206 2.23 8.35 8.69
N PRO A 207 2.66 7.81 9.84
CA PRO A 207 2.56 6.38 10.09
C PRO A 207 1.08 5.97 10.20
N VAL A 208 0.75 4.77 9.72
CA VAL A 208 -0.62 4.22 9.79
C VAL A 208 -0.72 2.96 10.65
N VAL A 209 -1.92 2.67 11.15
CA VAL A 209 -2.38 1.30 11.44
C VAL A 209 -3.58 1.04 10.54
N LEU A 210 -3.56 -0.06 9.80
CA LEU A 210 -4.63 -0.50 8.92
C LEU A 210 -5.13 -1.86 9.41
N GLU A 211 -6.36 -1.90 9.91
CA GLU A 211 -7.08 -3.11 10.30
C GLU A 211 -8.08 -3.45 9.18
N LEU A 212 -7.72 -4.41 8.32
CA LEU A 212 -8.48 -4.71 7.10
C LEU A 212 -9.16 -6.09 7.20
N GLY A 213 -9.71 -6.58 6.08
CA GLY A 213 -10.44 -7.84 6.02
C GLY A 213 -9.66 -8.97 5.35
N GLY A 214 -10.42 -9.97 4.89
CA GLY A 214 -9.92 -11.09 4.10
C GLY A 214 -10.65 -12.40 4.42
N LYS A 215 -10.44 -13.42 3.60
CA LYS A 215 -11.14 -14.70 3.74
C LYS A 215 -10.47 -15.56 4.82
N CYS A 216 -10.98 -15.52 6.04
CA CYS A 216 -10.43 -16.30 7.16
C CYS A 216 -10.78 -17.81 7.03
N PRO A 217 -9.80 -18.70 6.80
CA PRO A 217 -10.04 -20.14 6.65
C PRO A 217 -10.30 -20.83 8.00
N VAL A 218 -11.12 -21.88 7.97
CA VAL A 218 -11.25 -22.86 9.05
C VAL A 218 -10.89 -24.24 8.53
N VAL A 219 -9.79 -24.80 9.01
CA VAL A 219 -9.40 -26.18 8.73
C VAL A 219 -9.98 -27.10 9.81
N VAL A 220 -10.74 -28.13 9.42
CA VAL A 220 -11.39 -29.07 10.35
C VAL A 220 -10.89 -30.48 10.11
N ASP A 221 -10.26 -31.06 11.13
CA ASP A 221 -9.72 -32.42 11.09
C ASP A 221 -10.77 -33.48 11.51
N ALA A 222 -10.52 -34.74 11.14
CA ALA A 222 -11.40 -35.89 11.30
C ALA A 222 -11.60 -36.35 12.77
N ASN A 223 -10.57 -36.21 13.61
CA ASN A 223 -10.52 -36.82 14.94
C ASN A 223 -10.76 -35.80 16.07
N ILE A 224 -11.84 -35.04 15.96
CA ILE A 224 -12.23 -34.00 16.94
C ILE A 224 -13.65 -34.19 17.45
N ASN A 225 -14.00 -33.45 18.52
CA ASN A 225 -15.39 -33.32 18.93
C ASN A 225 -16.13 -32.39 17.98
N LEU A 226 -16.73 -32.96 16.92
CA LEU A 226 -17.42 -32.20 15.88
C LEU A 226 -18.58 -31.35 16.39
N LYS A 227 -19.30 -31.78 17.44
CA LYS A 227 -20.39 -30.97 18.02
C LYS A 227 -19.86 -29.70 18.69
N VAL A 228 -18.73 -29.80 19.40
CA VAL A 228 -18.07 -28.63 19.99
C VAL A 228 -17.51 -27.72 18.89
N ALA A 229 -16.87 -28.30 17.86
CA ALA A 229 -16.35 -27.54 16.73
C ALA A 229 -17.47 -26.79 15.99
N ALA A 230 -18.59 -27.46 15.70
CA ALA A 230 -19.76 -26.87 15.08
C ALA A 230 -20.30 -25.69 15.89
N ARG A 231 -20.52 -25.83 17.21
CA ARG A 231 -20.96 -24.71 18.06
C ARG A 231 -20.00 -23.52 18.00
N ARG A 232 -18.69 -23.76 18.07
CA ARG A 232 -17.67 -22.70 18.02
C ARG A 232 -17.67 -21.99 16.66
N ILE A 233 -17.69 -22.75 15.56
CA ILE A 233 -17.80 -22.20 14.20
C ILE A 233 -19.09 -21.37 14.09
N ILE A 234 -20.22 -21.87 14.62
CA ILE A 234 -21.49 -21.14 14.61
C ILE A 234 -21.39 -19.82 15.38
N SER A 235 -20.79 -19.85 16.59
CA SER A 235 -20.58 -18.65 17.39
C SER A 235 -19.77 -17.60 16.64
N GLY A 236 -18.68 -17.96 15.96
CA GLY A 236 -17.88 -17.01 15.20
C GLY A 236 -18.47 -16.60 13.85
N LYS A 237 -19.29 -17.44 13.23
CA LYS A 237 -19.90 -17.17 11.91
C LYS A 237 -21.21 -16.42 12.02
N TRP A 238 -22.19 -16.94 12.75
CA TRP A 238 -23.52 -16.34 12.84
C TRP A 238 -23.75 -15.62 14.17
N GLY A 239 -23.14 -16.09 15.26
CA GLY A 239 -23.23 -15.44 16.57
C GLY A 239 -22.50 -14.10 16.67
N CYS A 240 -21.55 -13.84 15.76
CA CYS A 240 -20.86 -12.57 15.63
C CYS A 240 -21.45 -11.78 14.46
N ASN A 241 -22.41 -10.90 14.75
CA ASN A 241 -23.02 -9.94 13.83
C ASN A 241 -23.48 -10.55 12.49
N ASN A 242 -24.00 -11.78 12.55
CA ASN A 242 -24.44 -12.55 11.39
C ASN A 242 -23.38 -12.67 10.26
N GLY A 243 -22.10 -12.74 10.64
CA GLY A 243 -20.97 -12.96 9.73
C GLY A 243 -20.33 -11.68 9.19
N GLN A 244 -20.82 -10.51 9.61
CA GLN A 244 -20.26 -9.21 9.26
C GLN A 244 -19.08 -8.87 10.19
N THR A 245 -18.05 -9.71 10.18
CA THR A 245 -16.90 -9.61 11.09
C THR A 245 -15.62 -9.99 10.36
N CYS A 246 -14.57 -9.15 10.42
CA CYS A 246 -13.32 -9.36 9.68
C CYS A 246 -12.58 -10.66 10.08
N VAL A 247 -12.81 -11.13 11.32
CA VAL A 247 -12.29 -12.42 11.83
C VAL A 247 -13.30 -13.56 11.75
N SER A 248 -14.45 -13.36 11.10
CA SER A 248 -15.47 -14.42 10.96
C SER A 248 -14.92 -15.58 10.13
N PRO A 249 -15.26 -16.85 10.44
CA PRO A 249 -15.10 -17.96 9.51
C PRO A 249 -15.66 -17.62 8.13
N ASP A 250 -14.78 -17.47 7.15
CA ASP A 250 -15.20 -17.12 5.80
C ASP A 250 -15.46 -18.40 4.99
N TYR A 251 -14.60 -19.41 5.12
CA TYR A 251 -14.79 -20.72 4.50
C TYR A 251 -14.17 -21.84 5.33
N VAL A 252 -14.70 -23.06 5.16
CA VAL A 252 -14.18 -24.27 5.81
C VAL A 252 -13.43 -25.13 4.80
N ILE A 253 -12.31 -25.73 5.22
CA ILE A 253 -11.60 -26.79 4.50
C ILE A 253 -11.65 -28.06 5.35
N ILE A 254 -12.13 -29.15 4.76
CA ILE A 254 -12.29 -30.44 5.45
C ILE A 254 -12.06 -31.60 4.48
N THR A 255 -11.73 -32.78 4.99
CA THR A 255 -11.64 -33.97 4.12
C THR A 255 -13.02 -34.39 3.64
N LYS A 256 -13.11 -34.89 2.40
CA LYS A 256 -14.39 -35.28 1.76
C LYS A 256 -15.21 -36.26 2.62
N GLU A 257 -14.56 -37.21 3.29
CA GLU A 257 -15.22 -38.20 4.16
C GLU A 257 -15.94 -37.57 5.37
N TYR A 258 -15.46 -36.42 5.86
CA TYR A 258 -15.97 -35.78 7.08
C TYR A 258 -16.88 -34.58 6.82
N ALA A 259 -17.00 -34.15 5.56
CA ALA A 259 -17.78 -32.97 5.19
C ALA A 259 -19.26 -33.10 5.57
N SER A 260 -19.92 -34.21 5.23
CA SER A 260 -21.33 -34.45 5.57
C SER A 260 -21.56 -34.46 7.09
N LYS A 261 -20.67 -35.10 7.86
CA LYS A 261 -20.75 -35.13 9.33
C LYS A 261 -20.67 -33.73 9.94
N LEU A 262 -19.86 -32.84 9.37
CA LEU A 262 -19.78 -31.45 9.80
C LEU A 262 -21.05 -30.68 9.43
N VAL A 263 -21.57 -30.84 8.21
CA VAL A 263 -22.83 -30.22 7.76
C VAL A 263 -23.99 -30.62 8.68
N ASP A 264 -24.12 -31.90 9.02
CA ASP A 264 -25.15 -32.39 9.93
C ASP A 264 -25.02 -31.77 11.33
N ALA A 265 -23.79 -31.71 11.84
CA ALA A 265 -23.52 -31.11 13.15
C ALA A 265 -23.81 -29.60 13.17
N LEU A 266 -23.42 -28.88 12.12
CA LEU A 266 -23.71 -27.44 11.98
C LEU A 266 -25.22 -27.20 11.89
N SER A 267 -25.91 -27.93 11.02
CA SER A 267 -27.36 -27.80 10.81
C SER A 267 -28.14 -28.06 12.11
N ALA A 268 -27.80 -29.13 12.83
CA ALA A 268 -28.47 -29.48 14.08
C ALA A 268 -28.22 -28.49 15.22
N GLU A 269 -27.03 -27.88 15.29
CA GLU A 269 -26.74 -26.85 16.30
C GLU A 269 -27.31 -25.48 15.90
N LEU A 270 -27.38 -25.15 14.60
CA LEU A 270 -28.05 -23.94 14.10
C LEU A 270 -29.55 -23.93 14.43
N GLU A 271 -30.24 -25.06 14.26
CA GLU A 271 -31.66 -25.18 14.64
C GLU A 271 -31.85 -24.99 16.15
N LYS A 272 -30.89 -25.42 17.00
CA LYS A 272 -30.96 -25.16 18.44
C LYS A 272 -30.72 -23.71 18.80
N PHE A 273 -29.84 -23.02 18.07
CA PHE A 273 -29.43 -21.65 18.37
C PHE A 273 -30.48 -20.66 17.90
N TYR A 274 -31.06 -20.87 16.71
CA TYR A 274 -31.95 -19.91 16.06
C TYR A 274 -33.37 -20.44 15.82
N GLY A 275 -33.66 -21.67 16.21
CA GLY A 275 -34.93 -22.33 15.95
C GLY A 275 -35.02 -22.90 14.52
N LYS A 276 -36.18 -23.51 14.22
CA LYS A 276 -36.48 -24.08 12.90
C LYS A 276 -36.58 -23.04 11.79
N ASP A 277 -36.99 -21.83 12.13
CA ASP A 277 -37.02 -20.69 11.23
C ASP A 277 -36.12 -19.58 11.78
N PRO A 278 -34.82 -19.57 11.41
CA PRO A 278 -33.86 -18.57 11.88
C PRO A 278 -34.27 -17.13 11.57
N MET A 279 -35.13 -16.91 10.57
CA MET A 279 -35.56 -15.56 10.17
C MET A 279 -36.42 -14.88 11.24
N GLN A 280 -37.09 -15.67 12.08
CA GLN A 280 -37.91 -15.21 13.21
C GLN A 280 -37.12 -15.10 14.52
N SER A 281 -35.85 -15.53 14.54
CA SER A 281 -35.04 -15.45 15.74
C SER A 281 -34.79 -13.99 16.15
N LYS A 282 -34.84 -13.74 17.46
CA LYS A 282 -34.49 -12.47 18.09
C LYS A 282 -33.00 -12.33 18.33
N ASP A 283 -32.27 -13.45 18.30
CA ASP A 283 -30.84 -13.53 18.55
C ASP A 283 -30.03 -13.42 17.24
N PHE A 284 -30.58 -12.68 16.26
CA PHE A 284 -30.14 -12.69 14.88
C PHE A 284 -30.04 -11.28 14.29
N SER A 285 -28.80 -10.83 14.03
CA SER A 285 -28.48 -9.53 13.43
C SER A 285 -28.83 -9.47 11.94
N SER A 286 -29.22 -8.29 11.46
CA SER A 286 -29.51 -8.02 10.04
C SER A 286 -28.25 -7.62 9.28
N ILE A 287 -28.30 -7.76 7.95
CA ILE A 287 -27.34 -7.12 7.05
C ILE A 287 -27.50 -5.61 7.15
N VAL A 288 -26.40 -4.88 7.22
CA VAL A 288 -26.38 -3.45 7.59
C VAL A 288 -27.23 -2.55 6.67
N ASN A 289 -27.29 -2.83 5.37
CA ASN A 289 -28.07 -2.06 4.42
C ASN A 289 -28.43 -2.87 3.16
N ALA A 290 -29.28 -2.30 2.30
CA ALA A 290 -29.73 -2.94 1.06
C ALA A 290 -28.58 -3.25 0.08
N HIS A 291 -27.57 -2.39 0.00
CA HIS A 291 -26.40 -2.62 -0.87
C HIS A 291 -25.62 -3.87 -0.44
N HIS A 292 -25.29 -4.01 0.85
CA HIS A 292 -24.62 -5.21 1.35
C HIS A 292 -25.52 -6.45 1.27
N PHE A 293 -26.83 -6.28 1.46
CA PHE A 293 -27.80 -7.37 1.29
C PHE A 293 -27.76 -7.90 -0.15
N ASP A 294 -27.88 -7.03 -1.15
CA ASP A 294 -27.89 -7.41 -2.56
C ASP A 294 -26.56 -8.05 -2.98
N ARG A 295 -25.42 -7.53 -2.48
CA ARG A 295 -24.10 -8.15 -2.71
C ARG A 295 -24.04 -9.57 -2.18
N VAL A 296 -24.40 -9.79 -0.90
CA VAL A 296 -24.33 -11.12 -0.28
C VAL A 296 -25.37 -12.07 -0.89
N ALA A 297 -26.57 -11.59 -1.21
CA ALA A 297 -27.60 -12.39 -1.87
C ALA A 297 -27.13 -12.85 -3.27
N LYS A 298 -26.45 -11.99 -4.03
CA LYS A 298 -25.91 -12.32 -5.36
C LYS A 298 -24.90 -13.48 -5.31
N LEU A 299 -24.18 -13.67 -4.20
CA LEU A 299 -23.27 -14.81 -4.04
C LEU A 299 -24.00 -16.16 -4.02
N LEU A 300 -25.27 -16.18 -3.58
CA LEU A 300 -26.11 -17.39 -3.61
C LEU A 300 -26.72 -17.66 -4.99
N ASP A 301 -26.83 -16.62 -5.83
CA ASP A 301 -27.40 -16.71 -7.18
C ASP A 301 -26.36 -17.13 -8.23
N ASP A 302 -25.07 -17.22 -7.87
CA ASP A 302 -24.03 -17.79 -8.72
C ASP A 302 -24.41 -19.24 -9.10
N GLU A 303 -24.45 -19.54 -10.40
CA GLU A 303 -24.81 -20.87 -10.92
C GLU A 303 -23.92 -21.99 -10.36
N LYS A 304 -22.66 -21.67 -10.04
CA LYS A 304 -21.72 -22.61 -9.41
C LYS A 304 -22.05 -22.89 -7.94
N VAL A 305 -22.91 -22.09 -7.31
CA VAL A 305 -23.21 -22.09 -5.86
C VAL A 305 -24.65 -22.52 -5.58
N SER A 306 -25.62 -22.07 -6.37
CA SER A 306 -27.06 -22.23 -6.08
C SER A 306 -27.48 -23.69 -5.90
N GLY A 307 -26.99 -24.61 -6.74
CA GLY A 307 -27.24 -26.04 -6.66
C GLY A 307 -26.50 -26.79 -5.54
N LYS A 308 -25.70 -26.08 -4.73
CA LYS A 308 -24.84 -26.66 -3.67
C LYS A 308 -25.22 -26.22 -2.26
N ILE A 309 -26.29 -25.45 -2.12
CA ILE A 309 -26.84 -25.04 -0.82
C ILE A 309 -27.41 -26.29 -0.13
N VAL A 310 -26.86 -26.63 1.03
CA VAL A 310 -27.26 -27.82 1.81
C VAL A 310 -28.04 -27.46 3.07
N PHE A 311 -28.01 -26.19 3.48
CA PHE A 311 -28.79 -25.66 4.60
C PHE A 311 -29.03 -24.15 4.37
N GLY A 312 -30.22 -23.65 4.71
CA GLY A 312 -30.54 -22.22 4.65
C GLY A 312 -30.91 -21.71 3.27
N GLY A 313 -30.45 -20.49 2.94
CA GLY A 313 -30.69 -19.80 1.65
C GLY A 313 -31.89 -18.85 1.63
N GLN A 314 -32.67 -18.78 2.71
CA GLN A 314 -33.79 -17.84 2.82
C GLN A 314 -33.30 -16.39 2.89
N ARG A 315 -34.02 -15.49 2.23
CA ARG A 315 -33.67 -14.08 2.07
C ARG A 315 -34.92 -13.22 2.26
N ASP A 316 -34.82 -12.19 3.08
CA ASP A 316 -35.85 -11.18 3.30
C ASP A 316 -35.22 -9.79 3.15
N LYS A 317 -35.37 -9.22 1.96
CA LYS A 317 -34.83 -7.90 1.62
C LYS A 317 -35.49 -6.79 2.43
N THR A 318 -36.78 -6.92 2.75
CA THR A 318 -37.53 -5.92 3.52
C THR A 318 -36.96 -5.78 4.93
N ASN A 319 -36.60 -6.90 5.56
CA ASN A 319 -35.99 -6.89 6.89
C ASN A 319 -34.45 -6.92 6.88
N LEU A 320 -33.83 -6.92 5.71
CA LEU A 320 -32.40 -7.09 5.49
C LEU A 320 -31.83 -8.34 6.18
N LYS A 321 -32.55 -9.47 6.10
CA LYS A 321 -32.14 -10.73 6.73
C LYS A 321 -31.79 -11.77 5.68
N ILE A 322 -30.66 -12.44 5.86
CA ILE A 322 -30.28 -13.64 5.10
C ILE A 322 -30.04 -14.73 6.12
N ALA A 323 -30.71 -15.88 5.99
CA ALA A 323 -30.62 -16.98 6.95
C ALA A 323 -29.21 -17.59 6.99
N PRO A 324 -28.81 -18.24 8.10
CA PRO A 324 -27.60 -19.04 8.13
C PRO A 324 -27.55 -20.05 6.99
N THR A 325 -26.53 -19.96 6.14
CA THR A 325 -26.48 -20.74 4.89
C THR A 325 -25.17 -21.51 4.79
N ILE A 326 -25.28 -22.82 4.52
CA ILE A 326 -24.13 -23.72 4.34
C ILE A 326 -24.13 -24.19 2.89
N ILE A 327 -22.98 -24.08 2.23
CA ILE A 327 -22.80 -24.47 0.83
C ILE A 327 -21.67 -25.51 0.76
N LEU A 328 -21.96 -26.70 0.21
CA LEU A 328 -21.01 -27.81 0.20
C LEU A 328 -20.36 -28.00 -1.18
N ASP A 329 -19.06 -28.32 -1.20
CA ASP A 329 -18.27 -28.60 -2.40
C ASP A 329 -18.24 -27.43 -3.38
N VAL A 330 -18.01 -26.22 -2.85
CA VAL A 330 -17.96 -24.98 -3.64
C VAL A 330 -16.68 -24.93 -4.49
N PRO A 331 -16.78 -24.63 -5.80
CA PRO A 331 -15.61 -24.45 -6.67
C PRO A 331 -14.75 -23.25 -6.25
N ASP A 332 -13.42 -23.39 -6.32
CA ASP A 332 -12.50 -22.31 -5.91
C ASP A 332 -12.61 -21.06 -6.79
N ASP A 333 -13.07 -21.20 -8.04
CA ASP A 333 -13.27 -20.14 -9.02
C ASP A 333 -14.68 -19.51 -8.99
N SER A 334 -15.49 -19.83 -7.98
CA SER A 334 -16.81 -19.21 -7.74
C SER A 334 -16.67 -17.82 -7.10
N LEU A 335 -17.67 -16.96 -7.28
CA LEU A 335 -17.65 -15.60 -6.72
C LEU A 335 -17.49 -15.60 -5.20
N ILE A 336 -18.22 -16.51 -4.52
CA ILE A 336 -18.17 -16.66 -3.06
C ILE A 336 -16.78 -17.05 -2.53
N MET A 337 -15.88 -17.59 -3.38
CA MET A 337 -14.51 -17.94 -3.01
C MET A 337 -13.46 -16.88 -3.40
N ASN A 338 -13.85 -15.83 -4.13
CA ASN A 338 -12.96 -14.78 -4.63
C ASN A 338 -13.01 -13.47 -3.83
N GLU A 339 -14.16 -13.14 -3.22
CA GLU A 339 -14.30 -11.96 -2.36
C GLU A 339 -14.57 -12.33 -0.89
N GLU A 340 -14.32 -11.41 0.04
CA GLU A 340 -14.72 -11.58 1.45
C GLU A 340 -16.25 -11.61 1.55
N ILE A 341 -16.80 -12.66 2.18
CA ILE A 341 -18.25 -12.87 2.23
C ILE A 341 -18.90 -11.78 3.09
N PHE A 342 -18.33 -11.55 4.28
CA PHE A 342 -18.83 -10.57 5.24
C PHE A 342 -20.35 -10.64 5.47
N GLY A 343 -20.83 -11.86 5.71
CA GLY A 343 -22.25 -12.21 5.81
C GLY A 343 -22.45 -13.69 6.15
N PRO A 344 -23.71 -14.15 6.22
CA PRO A 344 -24.08 -15.42 6.85
C PRO A 344 -23.94 -16.66 5.97
N LEU A 345 -23.01 -16.64 5.02
CA LEU A 345 -22.77 -17.74 4.09
C LEU A 345 -21.47 -18.46 4.46
N LEU A 346 -21.50 -19.79 4.62
CA LEU A 346 -20.35 -20.60 4.95
C LEU A 346 -20.10 -21.68 3.88
N PRO A 347 -19.27 -21.39 2.85
CA PRO A 347 -18.80 -22.39 1.91
C PRO A 347 -17.88 -23.41 2.61
N ILE A 348 -18.08 -24.68 2.28
CA ILE A 348 -17.27 -25.82 2.71
C ILE A 348 -16.58 -26.38 1.46
N VAL A 349 -15.25 -26.33 1.47
CA VAL A 349 -14.36 -26.87 0.44
C VAL A 349 -13.82 -28.20 0.92
N THR A 350 -13.87 -29.22 0.05
CA THR A 350 -13.35 -30.55 0.37
C THR A 350 -11.97 -30.79 -0.22
N VAL A 351 -11.10 -31.43 0.55
CA VAL A 351 -9.76 -31.88 0.15
C VAL A 351 -9.62 -33.39 0.34
N ASN A 352 -8.62 -33.99 -0.29
CA ASN A 352 -8.34 -35.41 -0.09
C ASN A 352 -7.52 -35.64 1.20
N LYS A 353 -6.57 -34.73 1.46
CA LYS A 353 -5.73 -34.75 2.66
C LYS A 353 -5.76 -33.39 3.33
N ILE A 354 -5.80 -33.39 4.67
CA ILE A 354 -5.92 -32.14 5.42
C ILE A 354 -4.72 -31.22 5.20
N GLU A 355 -3.54 -31.75 4.90
CA GLU A 355 -2.33 -30.98 4.61
C GLU A 355 -2.41 -30.18 3.31
N GLU A 356 -3.29 -30.53 2.37
CA GLU A 356 -3.53 -29.78 1.13
C GLU A 356 -4.10 -28.39 1.43
N SER A 357 -4.78 -28.23 2.57
CA SER A 357 -5.33 -26.94 3.02
C SER A 357 -4.28 -25.84 3.11
N PHE A 358 -3.02 -26.18 3.42
CA PHE A 358 -1.97 -25.18 3.62
C PHE A 358 -1.60 -24.51 2.29
N GLY A 359 -1.54 -25.30 1.22
CA GLY A 359 -1.29 -24.80 -0.12
C GLY A 359 -2.43 -23.90 -0.60
N MET A 360 -3.68 -24.29 -0.32
CA MET A 360 -4.85 -23.48 -0.67
C MET A 360 -4.87 -22.13 0.06
N ILE A 361 -4.60 -22.15 1.37
CA ILE A 361 -4.56 -20.91 2.17
C ILE A 361 -3.43 -19.99 1.70
N ASN A 362 -2.23 -20.53 1.50
CA ASN A 362 -1.05 -19.75 1.13
C ASN A 362 -1.07 -19.26 -0.33
N ALA A 363 -1.94 -19.81 -1.18
CA ALA A 363 -2.15 -19.32 -2.54
C ALA A 363 -3.02 -18.05 -2.58
N LYS A 364 -3.73 -17.72 -1.50
CA LYS A 364 -4.59 -16.53 -1.38
C LYS A 364 -3.88 -15.43 -0.59
N ALA A 365 -4.47 -14.24 -0.59
CA ALA A 365 -4.01 -13.14 0.24
C ALA A 365 -4.06 -13.53 1.73
N LYS A 366 -3.06 -13.07 2.50
CA LYS A 366 -2.93 -13.39 3.92
C LYS A 366 -4.14 -12.87 4.72
N PRO A 367 -4.93 -13.75 5.35
CA PRO A 367 -6.15 -13.35 6.04
C PRO A 367 -5.86 -12.70 7.40
N LEU A 368 -6.86 -11.99 7.94
CA LEU A 368 -6.76 -11.41 9.28
C LEU A 368 -6.69 -12.50 10.35
N ALA A 369 -7.46 -13.59 10.19
CA ALA A 369 -7.41 -14.75 11.08
C ALA A 369 -7.35 -16.07 10.30
N ALA A 370 -6.81 -17.11 10.93
CA ALA A 370 -6.86 -18.48 10.43
C ALA A 370 -7.13 -19.47 11.58
N TYR A 371 -7.92 -20.50 11.29
CA TYR A 371 -8.44 -21.40 12.31
C TYR A 371 -8.13 -22.86 11.99
N LEU A 372 -7.79 -23.63 13.02
CA LEU A 372 -7.55 -25.07 12.89
C LEU A 372 -8.22 -25.82 14.04
N PHE A 373 -9.12 -26.74 13.72
CA PHE A 373 -9.70 -27.69 14.66
C PHE A 373 -9.03 -29.05 14.51
N THR A 374 -8.17 -29.43 15.46
CA THR A 374 -7.50 -30.73 15.51
C THR A 374 -7.06 -31.12 16.93
N ASN A 375 -6.94 -32.42 17.17
CA ASN A 375 -6.26 -32.96 18.34
C ASN A 375 -4.78 -33.28 18.07
N ASP A 376 -4.34 -33.36 16.80
CA ASP A 376 -2.97 -33.66 16.42
C ASP A 376 -2.02 -32.51 16.77
N LYS A 377 -1.03 -32.79 17.63
CA LYS A 377 -0.01 -31.83 18.04
C LYS A 377 0.91 -31.41 16.89
N LYS A 378 1.31 -32.35 16.03
CA LYS A 378 2.19 -32.06 14.89
C LYS A 378 1.49 -31.18 13.87
N LEU A 379 0.20 -31.43 13.62
CA LEU A 379 -0.57 -30.60 12.71
C LEU A 379 -0.71 -29.16 13.22
N LYS A 380 -0.92 -28.96 14.53
CA LYS A 380 -0.93 -27.62 15.16
C LYS A 380 0.38 -26.87 14.95
N GLU A 381 1.50 -27.50 15.27
CA GLU A 381 2.84 -26.89 15.11
C GLU A 381 3.13 -26.57 13.65
N LYS A 382 2.79 -27.49 12.74
CA LYS A 382 2.98 -27.29 11.29
C LYS A 382 2.11 -26.16 10.75
N PHE A 383 0.84 -26.07 11.16
CA PHE A 383 -0.08 -25.01 10.74
C PHE A 383 0.42 -23.64 11.18
N ILE A 384 0.79 -23.49 12.46
CA ILE A 384 1.36 -22.25 13.01
C ILE A 384 2.65 -21.85 12.27
N GLY A 385 3.51 -22.82 11.94
CA GLY A 385 4.76 -22.56 11.23
C GLY A 385 4.62 -22.31 9.73
N SER A 386 3.49 -22.67 9.10
CA SER A 386 3.34 -22.68 7.63
C SER A 386 2.30 -21.68 7.10
N VAL A 387 1.35 -21.24 7.92
CA VAL A 387 0.28 -20.33 7.52
C VAL A 387 0.58 -18.92 8.05
N SER A 388 0.56 -17.93 7.16
CA SER A 388 0.71 -16.52 7.53
C SER A 388 -0.67 -15.85 7.61
N ALA A 389 -1.04 -15.41 8.81
CA ALA A 389 -2.27 -14.66 9.09
C ALA A 389 -2.00 -13.60 10.18
N GLY A 390 -2.92 -12.68 10.41
CA GLY A 390 -2.83 -11.73 11.52
C GLY A 390 -2.87 -12.43 12.89
N GLY A 391 -3.84 -13.33 13.07
CA GLY A 391 -3.98 -14.19 14.25
C GLY A 391 -4.31 -15.64 13.89
N ILE A 392 -3.92 -16.59 14.76
CA ILE A 392 -4.27 -18.00 14.63
C ILE A 392 -4.98 -18.46 15.91
N THR A 393 -6.11 -19.16 15.77
CA THR A 393 -6.76 -19.85 16.90
C THR A 393 -6.87 -21.35 16.62
N ILE A 394 -6.46 -22.15 17.61
CA ILE A 394 -6.56 -23.60 17.56
C ILE A 394 -7.77 -24.05 18.37
N ASN A 395 -8.62 -24.87 17.76
CA ASN A 395 -9.84 -25.44 18.32
C ASN A 395 -10.91 -24.42 18.74
N ASP A 396 -10.80 -23.16 18.32
CA ASP A 396 -11.81 -22.13 18.52
C ASP A 396 -11.71 -21.08 17.40
N VAL A 397 -12.64 -20.13 17.38
CA VAL A 397 -12.68 -19.02 16.42
C VAL A 397 -12.88 -17.69 17.13
N ALA A 398 -12.42 -16.60 16.53
CA ALA A 398 -12.54 -15.22 17.02
C ALA A 398 -11.95 -14.87 18.40
N LEU A 399 -11.83 -15.81 19.36
CA LEU A 399 -11.46 -15.51 20.76
C LEU A 399 -10.08 -14.89 20.95
N HIS A 400 -9.13 -15.08 20.02
CA HIS A 400 -7.84 -14.39 20.10
C HIS A 400 -7.99 -12.86 20.04
N PHE A 401 -9.06 -12.34 19.43
CA PHE A 401 -9.42 -10.92 19.44
C PHE A 401 -9.79 -10.42 20.85
N ALA A 402 -10.40 -11.27 21.68
CA ALA A 402 -10.82 -10.88 23.03
C ALA A 402 -9.66 -10.80 24.04
N GLU A 403 -8.47 -11.30 23.67
CA GLU A 403 -7.33 -11.40 24.55
C GLU A 403 -6.42 -10.17 24.44
N ALA A 404 -6.60 -9.18 25.31
CA ALA A 404 -5.81 -7.95 25.34
C ALA A 404 -4.29 -8.13 25.56
N GLY A 405 -3.86 -9.36 25.90
CA GLY A 405 -2.45 -9.76 25.98
C GLY A 405 -1.83 -10.14 24.63
N LEU A 406 -2.63 -10.27 23.58
CA LEU A 406 -2.19 -10.53 22.21
C LEU A 406 -2.30 -9.25 21.38
N PRO A 407 -1.35 -8.99 20.45
CA PRO A 407 -1.53 -7.93 19.47
C PRO A 407 -2.62 -8.37 18.47
N PHE A 408 -3.60 -7.51 18.24
CA PHE A 408 -4.59 -7.71 17.18
C PHE A 408 -4.24 -6.80 16.01
N GLY A 409 -4.04 -7.40 14.83
CA GLY A 409 -3.56 -6.70 13.63
C GLY A 409 -3.42 -7.64 12.43
N GLY A 410 -3.59 -7.10 11.23
CA GLY A 410 -3.40 -7.83 9.98
C GLY A 410 -1.96 -7.89 9.47
N VAL A 411 -1.75 -8.62 8.37
CA VAL A 411 -0.47 -8.68 7.65
C VAL A 411 -0.69 -8.76 6.14
N GLY A 412 -0.06 -7.87 5.37
CA GLY A 412 -0.27 -7.80 3.93
C GLY A 412 -1.63 -7.19 3.60
N GLU A 413 -2.45 -7.85 2.79
CA GLU A 413 -3.78 -7.33 2.39
C GLU A 413 -4.77 -7.24 3.56
N SER A 414 -4.57 -8.00 4.63
CA SER A 414 -5.39 -7.91 5.84
C SER A 414 -4.99 -6.77 6.78
N GLY A 415 -3.86 -6.09 6.53
CA GLY A 415 -3.48 -4.92 7.31
C GLY A 415 -2.00 -4.74 7.57
N MET A 416 -1.70 -3.68 8.33
CA MET A 416 -0.37 -3.39 8.88
C MET A 416 -0.47 -2.64 10.20
N GLY A 417 0.42 -2.95 11.13
CA GLY A 417 0.32 -2.50 12.52
C GLY A 417 -0.54 -3.45 13.35
N ALA A 418 -0.65 -3.14 14.64
CA ALA A 418 -1.48 -3.89 15.57
C ALA A 418 -1.83 -3.02 16.78
N TYR A 419 -2.93 -3.34 17.44
CA TYR A 419 -3.40 -2.68 18.65
C TYR A 419 -3.94 -3.71 19.66
N HIS A 420 -4.78 -3.26 20.59
CA HIS A 420 -5.26 -3.86 21.85
C HIS A 420 -4.34 -3.64 23.05
N GLY A 421 -4.94 -3.32 24.20
CA GLY A 421 -4.23 -3.15 25.47
C GLY A 421 -2.93 -2.33 25.36
N LYS A 422 -1.81 -2.97 25.72
CA LYS A 422 -0.47 -2.35 25.64
C LYS A 422 -0.04 -2.07 24.20
N PHE A 423 -0.50 -2.86 23.23
CA PHE A 423 -0.19 -2.65 21.83
C PHE A 423 -0.89 -1.42 21.27
N SER A 424 -2.11 -1.09 21.71
CA SER A 424 -2.72 0.22 21.39
C SER A 424 -1.88 1.38 21.93
N PHE A 425 -1.46 1.32 23.20
CA PHE A 425 -0.57 2.34 23.78
C PHE A 425 0.71 2.49 22.96
N ASP A 426 1.32 1.39 22.55
CA ASP A 426 2.55 1.40 21.73
C ASP A 426 2.30 1.92 20.30
N ALA A 427 1.18 1.57 19.68
CA ALA A 427 0.84 2.00 18.32
C ALA A 427 0.67 3.52 18.20
N PHE A 428 0.27 4.16 19.30
CA PHE A 428 0.10 5.61 19.42
C PHE A 428 1.22 6.31 20.20
N SER A 429 2.35 5.63 20.44
CA SER A 429 3.53 6.21 21.11
C SER A 429 4.79 6.10 20.24
N HIS A 430 5.64 7.12 20.26
CA HIS A 430 7.02 7.00 19.82
C HIS A 430 7.90 6.42 20.94
N LYS A 431 8.69 5.38 20.62
CA LYS A 431 9.67 4.79 21.54
C LYS A 431 11.02 5.51 21.40
N LYS A 432 11.16 6.65 22.08
CA LYS A 432 12.36 7.50 22.00
C LYS A 432 13.55 6.87 22.71
N ALA A 433 14.64 6.65 21.97
CA ALA A 433 15.90 6.18 22.53
C ALA A 433 16.66 7.35 23.19
N VAL A 434 17.03 7.20 24.46
CA VAL A 434 17.81 8.18 25.21
C VAL A 434 19.07 7.52 25.76
N LEU A 435 20.24 8.02 25.35
CA LEU A 435 21.54 7.61 25.87
C LEU A 435 22.13 8.77 26.67
N ARG A 436 22.42 8.55 27.95
CA ARG A 436 23.03 9.54 28.85
C ARG A 436 24.45 9.12 29.14
N ARG A 437 25.41 10.03 28.98
CA ARG A 437 26.81 9.80 29.31
C ARG A 437 27.34 11.03 30.03
N GLY A 438 28.07 10.81 31.13
CA GLY A 438 28.81 11.89 31.80
C GLY A 438 30.10 12.23 31.06
N PHE A 439 30.79 13.28 31.51
CA PHE A 439 32.09 13.68 30.93
C PHE A 439 33.28 12.83 31.42
N GLY A 440 33.07 11.88 32.34
CA GLY A 440 34.09 10.95 32.83
C GLY A 440 34.27 9.70 31.96
N GLY A 441 35.42 9.04 32.08
CA GLY A 441 35.72 7.80 31.34
C GLY A 441 35.86 8.00 29.84
N ASP A 442 36.47 9.13 29.43
CA ASP A 442 36.65 9.45 28.02
C ASP A 442 37.98 8.89 27.47
N VAL A 443 37.87 8.04 26.45
CA VAL A 443 38.99 7.25 25.95
C VAL A 443 39.56 7.90 24.70
N ALA A 444 40.75 8.50 24.79
CA ALA A 444 41.42 9.24 23.70
C ALA A 444 41.56 8.44 22.39
N ALA A 445 41.55 7.10 22.46
CA ALA A 445 41.64 6.23 21.29
C ALA A 445 40.49 6.40 20.28
N ARG A 446 39.34 6.93 20.69
CA ARG A 446 38.20 7.18 19.78
C ARG A 446 38.36 8.45 18.92
N TYR A 447 39.29 9.33 19.26
CA TYR A 447 39.45 10.63 18.61
C TYR A 447 40.63 10.65 17.65
N PRO A 448 40.56 11.41 16.55
CA PRO A 448 41.70 11.73 15.70
C PRO A 448 42.85 12.42 16.48
N PRO A 449 44.10 12.34 15.98
CA PRO A 449 44.53 11.56 14.82
C PRO A 449 44.58 10.06 15.13
N TYR A 450 44.29 9.22 14.13
CA TYR A 450 44.14 7.77 14.27
C TYR A 450 45.49 7.03 14.24
N ALA A 451 46.26 7.13 15.32
CA ALA A 451 47.53 6.43 15.45
C ALA A 451 47.35 4.88 15.45
N PRO A 452 48.34 4.11 14.98
CA PRO A 452 48.25 2.64 14.90
C PRO A 452 47.90 1.94 16.23
N TRP A 453 48.35 2.48 17.36
CA TRP A 453 48.00 1.94 18.68
C TRP A 453 46.51 2.09 19.00
N LYS A 454 45.87 3.19 18.57
CA LYS A 454 44.43 3.42 18.76
C LYS A 454 43.63 2.37 18.02
N LEU A 455 44.04 2.04 16.79
CA LEU A 455 43.43 0.98 15.99
C LEU A 455 43.61 -0.40 16.65
N GLN A 456 44.80 -0.71 17.16
CA GLN A 456 45.06 -1.98 17.85
C GLN A 456 44.24 -2.11 19.14
N PHE A 457 44.19 -1.05 19.94
CA PHE A 457 43.38 -0.96 21.15
C PHE A 457 41.89 -1.16 20.84
N LEU A 458 41.33 -0.40 19.88
CA LEU A 458 39.92 -0.50 19.52
C LEU A 458 39.57 -1.87 18.93
N LYS A 459 40.44 -2.47 18.10
CA LYS A 459 40.26 -3.84 17.60
C LYS A 459 40.23 -4.86 18.73
N ALA A 460 41.12 -4.73 19.72
CA ALA A 460 41.15 -5.63 20.87
C ALA A 460 39.90 -5.46 21.75
N LEU A 461 39.48 -4.22 22.00
CA LEU A 461 38.29 -3.90 22.78
C LEU A 461 37.01 -4.43 22.12
N LEU A 462 36.82 -4.18 20.81
CA LEU A 462 35.66 -4.64 20.05
C LEU A 462 35.58 -6.16 19.92
N ARG A 463 36.73 -6.85 19.94
CA ARG A 463 36.82 -8.32 19.91
C ARG A 463 36.75 -8.97 21.30
N GLY A 464 36.64 -8.18 22.38
CA GLY A 464 36.66 -8.70 23.75
C GLY A 464 38.01 -9.32 24.16
N ASN A 465 39.10 -8.98 23.49
CA ASN A 465 40.43 -9.53 23.78
C ASN A 465 41.11 -8.73 24.90
N ILE A 466 40.85 -9.09 26.15
CA ILE A 466 41.39 -8.42 27.35
C ILE A 466 42.92 -8.36 27.33
N ILE A 467 43.60 -9.44 26.91
CA ILE A 467 45.06 -9.48 26.79
C ILE A 467 45.55 -8.50 25.72
N GLY A 468 44.84 -8.41 24.59
CA GLY A 468 45.10 -7.45 23.53
C GLY A 468 44.90 -6.00 23.96
N VAL A 469 43.88 -5.74 24.78
CA VAL A 469 43.63 -4.41 25.37
C VAL A 469 44.77 -4.02 26.30
N ILE A 470 45.18 -4.92 27.20
CA ILE A 470 46.30 -4.70 28.12
C ILE A 470 47.60 -4.47 27.35
N ARG A 471 47.91 -5.29 26.33
CA ARG A 471 49.10 -5.13 25.49
C ARG A 471 49.11 -3.80 24.72
N ALA A 472 47.98 -3.38 24.18
CA ALA A 472 47.88 -2.11 23.45
C ALA A 472 48.06 -0.90 24.38
N LEU A 473 47.55 -0.97 25.62
CA LEU A 473 47.75 0.07 26.63
C LEU A 473 49.21 0.12 27.12
N LEU A 474 49.82 -1.04 27.40
CA LEU A 474 51.22 -1.12 27.85
C LEU A 474 52.23 -0.75 26.76
N GLY A 475 51.96 -1.09 25.49
CA GLY A 475 52.80 -0.69 24.34
C GLY A 475 52.76 0.81 24.04
N CYS A 476 51.76 1.53 24.56
CA CYS A 476 51.65 2.99 24.49
C CYS A 476 52.63 3.67 25.45
N CYS A 477 52.78 3.14 26.68
CA CYS A 477 53.70 3.68 27.69
C CYS A 477 55.19 3.57 27.31
N VAL A 478 55.56 2.67 26.39
CA VAL A 478 56.95 2.50 25.96
C VAL A 478 57.33 3.48 24.84
N ARG A 479 56.37 3.91 24.00
CA ARG A 479 56.65 4.75 22.82
C ARG A 479 56.66 6.25 23.07
N GLU A 480 55.93 6.75 24.07
CA GLU A 480 56.01 8.19 24.44
C GLU A 480 57.36 8.59 25.07
N SER A 481 58.19 7.62 25.48
CA SER A 481 59.55 7.90 25.98
C SER A 481 60.64 7.99 24.91
N ALA A 482 60.31 7.80 23.62
CA ALA A 482 61.30 7.69 22.54
C ALA A 482 61.38 8.91 21.61
N ASP A 483 60.54 9.93 21.77
CA ASP A 483 60.52 11.14 20.93
C ASP A 483 61.14 12.39 21.61
N GLU A 484 61.90 12.21 22.70
CA GLU A 484 62.58 13.32 23.38
C GLU A 484 64.01 12.97 23.79
N GLU A 485 64.90 12.66 22.83
CA GLU A 485 66.34 12.60 23.09
C GLU A 485 67.20 13.07 21.90
N THR A 486 67.18 14.37 21.63
CA THR A 486 68.37 15.09 21.13
C THR A 486 68.52 16.43 21.86
N SER A 487 69.14 16.41 23.05
CA SER A 487 70.09 17.43 23.55
C SER A 487 70.26 17.37 25.08
N LYS A 488 71.47 16.95 25.51
CA LYS A 488 72.16 17.17 26.80
C LYS A 488 71.76 16.34 28.04
N LYS A 489 72.77 15.60 28.55
CA LYS A 489 72.93 15.16 29.96
C LYS A 489 73.45 16.32 30.84
N PRO A 490 73.47 16.22 32.20
CA PRO A 490 72.63 15.41 33.10
C PRO A 490 72.13 16.22 34.32
N THR A 491 70.98 15.88 34.94
CA THR A 491 70.76 15.94 36.42
C THR A 491 69.41 15.35 36.82
N HIS A 492 69.44 14.41 37.77
CA HIS A 492 68.41 13.99 38.76
C HIS A 492 66.90 14.01 38.42
N ILE A 493 66.32 12.79 38.44
CA ILE A 493 64.99 12.34 38.96
C ILE A 493 64.24 13.42 39.82
N PRO A 494 62.89 13.64 39.71
CA PRO A 494 61.86 12.60 39.89
C PRO A 494 60.50 12.69 39.14
N ILE A 495 60.06 11.53 38.65
CA ILE A 495 58.85 10.70 38.97
C ILE A 495 57.62 11.29 39.74
N LEU A 496 57.57 12.54 40.20
CA LEU A 496 56.52 13.02 41.13
C LEU A 496 55.59 14.13 40.63
N VAL A 497 55.66 14.53 39.35
CA VAL A 497 54.88 15.69 38.85
C VAL A 497 53.57 15.28 38.15
N TYR A 498 53.43 14.08 37.60
CA TYR A 498 52.22 13.71 36.85
C TYR A 498 51.04 13.23 37.71
N ILE A 499 51.31 12.71 38.91
CA ILE A 499 50.26 12.25 39.85
C ILE A 499 49.62 13.44 40.61
N ARG A 500 50.28 14.61 40.64
CA ARG A 500 49.81 15.80 41.38
C ARG A 500 48.84 16.71 40.60
N ARG A 501 48.63 16.47 39.30
CA ARG A 501 47.74 17.29 38.46
C ARG A 501 46.35 16.68 38.21
N ILE A 502 46.15 15.41 38.59
CA ILE A 502 44.84 14.73 38.50
C ILE A 502 44.07 14.84 39.83
N PHE A 503 44.76 14.97 40.96
CA PHE A 503 44.13 15.14 42.27
C PHE A 503 44.72 16.37 42.98
N GLY A 504 43.97 17.47 43.00
CA GLY A 504 44.30 18.64 43.79
C GLY A 504 44.29 18.33 45.30
N SER A 505 45.29 18.85 46.00
CA SER A 505 45.46 18.98 47.46
C SER A 505 44.18 19.53 48.14
N THR A 506 43.62 18.98 49.23
CA THR A 506 44.17 18.72 50.59
C THR A 506 43.19 17.78 51.37
N PRO A 507 43.43 17.33 52.62
CA PRO A 507 43.59 15.90 52.92
C PRO A 507 42.63 15.34 54.01
N LEU A 508 42.79 14.04 54.28
CA LEU A 508 42.25 13.20 55.37
C LEU A 508 40.90 12.51 55.15
N LEU A 509 40.94 11.19 55.43
CA LEU A 509 39.91 10.15 55.36
C LEU A 509 39.56 9.76 53.92
N ILE A 510 40.05 8.66 53.35
CA ILE A 510 39.83 7.28 53.81
C ILE A 510 40.89 6.35 53.16
N TYR A 511 41.71 5.73 54.01
CA TYR A 511 42.15 4.34 53.81
C TYR A 511 40.89 3.49 53.58
N ASN A 512 40.60 3.03 52.34
CA ASN A 512 39.74 1.86 51.99
C ASN A 512 39.08 1.91 50.58
N THR A 513 39.81 2.12 49.49
CA THR A 513 39.23 1.96 48.13
C THR A 513 40.07 1.16 47.13
N LEU A 514 41.12 0.48 47.60
CA LEU A 514 41.68 -0.68 46.89
C LEU A 514 41.15 -2.02 47.42
N GLU A 515 40.59 -2.06 48.63
CA GLU A 515 39.85 -3.21 49.17
C GLU A 515 38.41 -3.28 48.60
N ALA A 516 37.76 -2.14 48.29
CA ALA A 516 36.38 -2.13 47.80
C ALA A 516 36.20 -2.70 46.37
N VAL A 517 37.21 -2.56 45.50
CA VAL A 517 37.18 -3.10 44.13
C VAL A 517 37.46 -4.61 44.11
N LEU A 518 38.19 -5.12 45.12
CA LEU A 518 38.39 -6.55 45.33
C LEU A 518 37.27 -7.21 46.18
N LEU A 519 36.49 -6.44 46.96
CA LEU A 519 35.33 -6.94 47.69
C LEU A 519 34.08 -7.14 46.80
N VAL A 520 33.85 -6.30 45.80
CA VAL A 520 32.70 -6.47 44.86
C VAL A 520 32.95 -7.62 43.87
N LEU A 521 34.20 -8.01 43.63
CA LEU A 521 34.54 -9.21 42.85
C LEU A 521 34.63 -10.50 43.69
N ARG A 522 34.37 -10.44 45.02
CA ARG A 522 34.26 -11.63 45.89
C ARG A 522 32.90 -11.85 46.56
N CYS A 523 31.92 -10.96 46.38
CA CYS A 523 30.53 -11.19 46.81
C CYS A 523 29.56 -11.22 45.62
N SER A 524 29.58 -12.31 44.85
CA SER A 524 28.44 -12.79 44.04
C SER A 524 28.58 -14.27 43.64
N PHE A 525 29.49 -15.03 44.25
CA PHE A 525 29.50 -16.48 44.16
C PHE A 525 29.20 -17.06 45.54
N LEU A 526 28.06 -17.77 45.60
CA LEU A 526 27.50 -18.57 46.70
C LEU A 526 26.57 -17.84 47.70
N SER A 527 25.28 -17.82 47.34
CA SER A 527 24.21 -18.10 48.30
C SER A 527 23.13 -18.97 47.63
N HIS A 528 22.94 -20.15 48.23
CA HIS A 528 21.82 -21.09 48.13
C HIS A 528 21.84 -22.24 47.10
N ILE A 529 22.36 -23.36 47.61
CA ILE A 529 21.74 -24.69 47.53
C ILE A 529 20.43 -24.66 48.36
N SER A 530 19.33 -25.12 47.76
CA SER A 530 18.40 -26.10 48.35
C SER A 530 17.60 -26.82 47.26
N GLU A 531 17.80 -28.14 47.17
CA GLU A 531 17.01 -29.14 46.43
C GLU A 531 15.64 -29.40 47.17
N PRO A 532 14.65 -30.23 46.69
CA PRO A 532 14.86 -31.48 45.92
C PRO A 532 13.76 -32.02 44.94
N ARG A 533 14.15 -33.10 44.21
CA ARG A 533 13.39 -34.21 43.54
C ARG A 533 12.81 -33.95 42.13
N ARG A 534 12.97 -34.81 41.10
CA ARG A 534 13.05 -36.30 41.04
C ARG A 534 13.75 -36.82 39.75
N LYS A 535 14.43 -37.97 39.90
CA LYS A 535 15.14 -38.94 39.01
C LYS A 535 14.58 -39.13 37.57
N ILE A 536 15.38 -39.54 36.56
CA ILE A 536 15.73 -40.95 36.25
C ILE A 536 16.94 -41.11 35.27
N LEU A 537 17.84 -42.02 35.67
CA LEU A 537 18.83 -42.92 35.01
C LEU A 537 19.40 -42.64 33.60
N GLN A 538 20.73 -42.55 33.41
CA GLN A 538 21.80 -43.58 33.38
C GLN A 538 21.91 -44.35 32.03
N ARG A 539 23.00 -44.13 31.27
CA ARG A 539 23.99 -45.18 30.90
C ARG A 539 25.10 -44.71 29.93
N ARG A 540 26.32 -44.93 30.42
CA ARG A 540 27.51 -45.56 29.82
C ARG A 540 28.42 -44.82 28.81
N THR A 541 29.68 -45.04 29.16
CA THR A 541 31.00 -44.61 28.73
C THR A 541 31.64 -45.56 27.71
N GLN A 542 32.63 -45.00 26.99
CA GLN A 542 33.95 -45.55 26.61
C GLN A 542 34.09 -46.71 25.59
N SER A 543 34.91 -46.45 24.57
CA SER A 543 36.25 -47.07 24.30
C SER A 543 36.88 -46.34 23.09
N GLU A 544 38.02 -45.64 23.14
CA GLU A 544 39.44 -46.10 23.22
C GLU A 544 39.76 -47.23 22.21
N SER A 545 40.84 -47.25 21.41
CA SER A 545 42.16 -46.58 21.45
C SER A 545 42.98 -46.93 20.18
N HIS A 546 44.26 -46.47 20.13
CA HIS A 546 45.44 -46.91 19.34
C HIS A 546 45.76 -46.19 18.00
N PHE A 547 46.98 -45.77 17.62
CA PHE A 547 48.39 -45.82 18.12
C PHE A 547 49.15 -44.67 17.36
N SER A 548 49.81 -43.68 17.99
CA SER A 548 51.25 -43.55 18.35
C SER A 548 52.29 -43.12 17.27
N PHE A 549 52.92 -41.95 17.55
CA PHE A 549 54.29 -41.42 17.31
C PHE A 549 54.93 -41.16 15.92
N GLY A 550 55.50 -39.94 15.78
CA GLY A 550 56.66 -39.65 14.92
C GLY A 550 56.77 -38.20 14.41
N ILE A 551 57.57 -37.35 15.08
CA ILE A 551 58.14 -36.07 14.59
C ILE A 551 59.66 -36.30 14.56
N PRO A 552 60.46 -35.95 13.51
CA PRO A 552 60.89 -34.55 13.35
C PRO A 552 61.28 -34.02 11.96
N THR A 553 61.13 -32.69 11.83
CA THR A 553 61.99 -31.72 11.13
C THR A 553 62.25 -31.87 9.63
N SER A 554 61.84 -30.90 8.81
CA SER A 554 62.70 -29.78 8.41
C SER A 554 61.95 -28.75 7.54
N LYS A 555 62.22 -27.47 7.84
CA LYS A 555 62.48 -26.36 6.91
C LYS A 555 61.52 -26.13 5.74
N SER A 556 60.79 -25.02 5.86
CA SER A 556 60.98 -23.85 4.99
C SER A 556 61.24 -24.19 3.51
N LEU A 557 60.19 -24.48 2.74
CA LEU A 557 60.15 -24.18 1.29
C LEU A 557 58.74 -24.29 0.67
N ILE A 558 57.77 -24.90 1.36
CA ILE A 558 56.43 -25.17 0.77
C ILE A 558 55.42 -24.02 0.97
N HIS A 559 55.56 -23.19 2.01
CA HIS A 559 54.68 -22.02 2.20
C HIS A 559 54.98 -20.83 1.29
N LEU A 560 56.16 -20.79 0.65
CA LEU A 560 56.50 -19.76 -0.33
C LEU A 560 55.94 -20.07 -1.74
N MET A 561 55.51 -21.30 -2.01
CA MET A 561 54.88 -21.69 -3.28
C MET A 561 53.38 -21.36 -3.31
N TYR A 562 52.66 -21.49 -2.19
CA TYR A 562 51.23 -21.13 -2.12
C TYR A 562 50.98 -19.61 -2.12
N ILE A 563 51.89 -18.81 -1.56
CA ILE A 563 51.80 -17.35 -1.59
C ILE A 563 52.12 -16.81 -3.00
N LYS A 564 53.05 -17.43 -3.74
CA LYS A 564 53.32 -17.05 -5.14
C LYS A 564 52.18 -17.45 -6.10
N ALA A 565 51.50 -18.57 -5.88
CA ALA A 565 50.32 -18.95 -6.66
C ALA A 565 49.12 -18.03 -6.39
N PHE A 566 48.93 -17.59 -5.14
CA PHE A 566 47.85 -16.67 -4.78
C PHE A 566 48.11 -15.23 -5.28
N ILE A 567 49.39 -14.80 -5.30
CA ILE A 567 49.79 -13.49 -5.84
C ILE A 567 49.76 -13.48 -7.38
N LEU A 568 50.08 -14.58 -8.08
CA LEU A 568 49.87 -14.68 -9.53
C LEU A 568 48.38 -14.71 -9.90
N TYR A 569 47.53 -15.34 -9.08
CA TYR A 569 46.08 -15.33 -9.28
C TYR A 569 45.49 -13.91 -9.08
N LEU A 570 45.96 -13.16 -8.06
CA LEU A 570 45.55 -11.78 -7.84
C LEU A 570 46.09 -10.79 -8.90
N LEU A 571 47.31 -11.00 -9.43
CA LEU A 571 47.88 -10.14 -10.48
C LEU A 571 47.23 -10.37 -11.86
N SER A 572 46.65 -11.55 -12.11
CA SER A 572 45.81 -11.80 -13.29
C SER A 572 44.46 -11.06 -13.26
N TRP A 573 44.06 -10.55 -12.09
CA TRP A 573 42.83 -9.78 -11.91
C TRP A 573 43.02 -8.26 -12.00
N ILE A 574 44.26 -7.77 -11.92
CA ILE A 574 44.58 -6.32 -11.91
C ILE A 574 45.13 -5.84 -13.27
N ALA A 575 45.53 -6.73 -14.18
CA ALA A 575 46.04 -6.38 -15.51
C ALA A 575 44.97 -6.30 -16.63
N SER A 576 43.67 -6.48 -16.33
CA SER A 576 42.58 -6.35 -17.31
C SER A 576 41.84 -5.02 -17.25
N ALA A 577 42.35 -4.05 -16.50
CA ALA A 577 41.78 -2.71 -16.37
C ALA A 577 42.80 -1.63 -16.77
N ALA A 578 43.16 -1.57 -18.05
CA ALA A 578 43.38 -0.34 -18.81
C ALA A 578 43.92 -0.67 -20.20
N TYR A 579 43.43 0.07 -21.19
CA TYR A 579 43.84 0.09 -22.61
C TYR A 579 43.14 -0.90 -23.57
N HIS A 580 41.90 -0.56 -23.94
CA HIS A 580 41.43 -0.71 -25.32
C HIS A 580 40.64 0.53 -25.74
N GLN A 581 41.08 1.15 -26.84
CA GLN A 581 40.34 2.14 -27.61
C GLN A 581 39.00 1.56 -28.06
N PRO A 582 37.87 2.29 -28.00
CA PRO A 582 36.66 1.87 -28.66
C PRO A 582 36.63 2.42 -30.09
N GLN A 583 37.02 1.60 -31.06
CA GLN A 583 36.46 1.68 -32.41
C GLN A 583 35.39 0.59 -32.57
N THR A 584 34.15 1.04 -32.57
CA THR A 584 32.98 0.57 -33.34
C THR A 584 32.88 -0.94 -33.66
N ASN A 585 32.02 -1.64 -32.90
CA ASN A 585 31.02 -2.53 -33.51
C ASN A 585 29.78 -2.66 -32.59
N ASN A 586 28.71 -1.96 -33.00
CA ASN A 586 27.43 -1.82 -32.30
C ASN A 586 26.63 -3.13 -32.25
N LYS A 587 26.43 -3.68 -31.05
CA LYS A 587 25.13 -4.26 -30.67
C LYS A 587 24.53 -3.38 -29.58
N LYS A 588 23.77 -2.36 -29.99
CA LYS A 588 22.92 -1.57 -29.07
C LYS A 588 21.93 -2.53 -28.43
N GLN A 589 22.16 -2.91 -27.19
CA GLN A 589 21.19 -3.63 -26.39
C GLN A 589 20.10 -2.61 -26.01
N SER A 590 18.90 -2.73 -26.57
CA SER A 590 17.84 -1.76 -26.29
C SER A 590 17.38 -1.90 -24.85
N SER A 591 17.32 -0.77 -24.14
CA SER A 591 16.81 -0.68 -22.78
C SER A 591 15.45 0.02 -22.82
N SER A 592 14.41 -0.70 -22.43
CA SER A 592 13.04 -0.16 -22.31
C SER A 592 12.68 0.21 -20.88
N VAL A 593 11.76 1.15 -20.70
CA VAL A 593 11.16 1.53 -19.42
C VAL A 593 9.69 1.11 -19.44
N ILE A 594 9.17 0.61 -18.33
CA ILE A 594 7.77 0.22 -18.18
C ILE A 594 7.16 0.96 -16.99
N PHE A 595 5.99 1.52 -17.21
CA PHE A 595 5.15 2.12 -16.16
C PHE A 595 3.86 1.35 -16.05
N SER A 596 3.42 1.09 -14.81
CA SER A 596 2.02 0.69 -14.57
C SER A 596 1.12 1.90 -14.75
N LEU A 597 -0.02 1.70 -15.40
CA LEU A 597 -1.07 2.69 -15.53
C LEU A 597 -2.17 2.43 -14.49
N SER A 598 -2.73 3.52 -14.00
CA SER A 598 -3.92 3.57 -13.16
C SER A 598 -4.99 4.38 -13.87
N GLY A 599 -6.26 4.24 -13.47
CA GLY A 599 -7.39 4.92 -14.11
C GLY A 599 -8.26 3.95 -14.92
N ASN A 600 -9.29 4.50 -15.56
CA ASN A 600 -10.30 3.75 -16.30
C ASN A 600 -11.10 4.73 -17.19
N VAL A 601 -11.66 4.23 -18.29
CA VAL A 601 -12.56 5.01 -19.17
C VAL A 601 -13.82 5.46 -18.44
N TYR A 602 -14.39 4.59 -17.60
CA TYR A 602 -15.56 4.90 -16.78
C TYR A 602 -15.47 4.17 -15.44
N PRO A 603 -15.77 4.83 -14.31
CA PRO A 603 -16.29 6.19 -14.18
C PRO A 603 -15.21 7.29 -14.10
N GLU A 604 -13.92 6.93 -14.15
CA GLU A 604 -12.82 7.85 -13.85
C GLU A 604 -12.54 8.83 -14.99
N GLY A 605 -12.56 8.34 -16.23
CA GLY A 605 -12.46 9.15 -17.43
C GLY A 605 -11.06 9.44 -17.94
N TYR A 606 -10.01 8.75 -17.45
CA TYR A 606 -8.62 8.96 -17.92
C TYR A 606 -7.70 7.84 -17.42
N TYR A 607 -6.50 7.74 -17.99
CA TYR A 607 -5.41 6.88 -17.50
C TYR A 607 -4.17 7.72 -17.21
N TYR A 608 -3.47 7.40 -16.13
CA TYR A 608 -2.25 8.12 -15.76
C TYR A 608 -1.10 7.19 -15.38
N ALA A 609 0.11 7.70 -15.60
CA ALA A 609 1.36 7.09 -15.12
C ALA A 609 1.91 7.88 -13.92
N THR A 610 2.53 7.19 -12.97
CA THR A 610 3.30 7.86 -11.91
C THR A 610 4.73 8.12 -12.40
N ILE A 611 5.07 9.39 -12.60
CA ILE A 611 6.40 9.84 -13.04
C ILE A 611 7.10 10.56 -11.88
N ASN A 612 8.33 10.16 -11.56
CA ASN A 612 9.11 10.82 -10.52
C ASN A 612 9.97 11.92 -11.14
N ILE A 613 9.89 13.14 -10.60
CA ILE A 613 10.57 14.34 -11.12
C ILE A 613 11.25 15.10 -9.98
N GLY A 614 12.46 15.60 -10.22
CA GLY A 614 13.22 16.46 -9.31
C GLY A 614 14.30 15.78 -8.47
N GLN A 615 15.00 16.57 -7.65
CA GLN A 615 15.96 16.12 -6.65
C GLN A 615 15.72 16.78 -5.28
N PRO A 616 15.23 16.05 -4.25
CA PRO A 616 14.88 14.63 -4.29
C PRO A 616 13.68 14.35 -5.21
N PRO A 617 13.59 13.15 -5.81
CA PRO A 617 12.49 12.80 -6.71
C PRO A 617 11.14 12.83 -6.01
N LYS A 618 10.14 13.46 -6.64
CA LYS A 618 8.74 13.49 -6.18
C LYS A 618 7.83 12.82 -7.21
N PRO A 619 6.83 12.05 -6.78
CA PRO A 619 5.87 11.44 -7.70
C PRO A 619 4.87 12.48 -8.21
N TYR A 620 4.53 12.36 -9.49
CA TYR A 620 3.46 13.10 -10.16
C TYR A 620 2.62 12.13 -10.99
N PHE A 621 1.30 12.26 -10.95
CA PHE A 621 0.34 11.53 -11.75
C PHE A 621 0.10 12.29 -13.03
N LEU A 622 0.55 11.74 -14.15
CA LEU A 622 0.46 12.40 -15.44
C LEU A 622 -0.44 11.62 -16.37
N ASP A 623 -1.45 12.33 -16.89
CA ASP A 623 -2.38 11.82 -17.88
C ASP A 623 -1.62 11.47 -19.16
N ILE A 624 -1.85 10.30 -19.74
CA ILE A 624 -1.05 9.82 -20.86
C ILE A 624 -1.61 10.34 -22.18
N ASP A 625 -0.88 11.21 -22.86
CA ASP A 625 -1.41 11.90 -24.04
C ASP A 625 -0.50 11.71 -25.25
N THR A 626 -0.90 10.85 -26.18
CA THR A 626 -0.20 10.67 -27.47
C THR A 626 -0.51 11.78 -28.48
N GLY A 627 -1.56 12.57 -28.27
CA GLY A 627 -1.89 13.76 -29.05
C GLY A 627 -1.07 15.00 -28.68
N SER A 628 -0.34 14.98 -27.56
CA SER A 628 0.51 16.08 -27.10
C SER A 628 2.01 15.75 -27.16
N ASP A 629 2.80 16.66 -27.73
CA ASP A 629 4.26 16.53 -27.73
C ASP A 629 4.86 16.87 -26.37
N LEU A 630 4.31 17.87 -25.66
CA LEU A 630 4.94 18.41 -24.47
C LEU A 630 4.41 17.75 -23.21
N THR A 631 5.31 17.15 -22.43
CA THR A 631 5.05 16.82 -21.03
C THR A 631 5.05 18.10 -20.20
N TRP A 632 4.06 18.31 -19.34
CA TRP A 632 4.03 19.44 -18.41
C TRP A 632 3.40 19.08 -17.07
N LEU A 633 3.77 19.85 -16.04
CA LEU A 633 3.25 19.79 -14.69
C LEU A 633 2.66 21.13 -14.30
N GLN A 634 1.59 21.12 -13.51
CA GLN A 634 1.15 22.31 -12.81
C GLN A 634 2.23 22.75 -11.81
N CYS A 635 2.59 24.03 -11.85
CA CYS A 635 3.71 24.54 -11.10
C CYS A 635 3.39 25.77 -10.24
N ASP A 636 4.19 25.91 -9.19
CA ASP A 636 4.16 27.02 -8.23
C ASP A 636 5.04 28.17 -8.74
N ALA A 637 4.79 28.58 -9.98
CA ALA A 637 5.13 29.89 -10.53
C ALA A 637 3.77 30.56 -10.72
N PRO A 638 3.48 31.66 -10.00
CA PRO A 638 2.14 32.01 -9.49
C PRO A 638 1.01 31.51 -10.37
N CYS A 639 0.36 30.42 -9.94
CA CYS A 639 -0.66 29.80 -10.75
C CYS A 639 -1.86 30.72 -10.91
N LYS A 640 -2.14 31.13 -12.15
CA LYS A 640 -3.25 32.00 -12.54
C LYS A 640 -4.57 31.22 -12.57
N LYS A 641 -4.57 30.10 -13.28
CA LYS A 641 -5.66 29.12 -13.33
C LYS A 641 -5.02 27.73 -13.26
N CYS A 642 -5.25 27.01 -12.17
CA CYS A 642 -4.81 25.62 -12.00
C CYS A 642 -6.02 24.74 -11.80
N THR A 643 -5.93 23.51 -12.31
CA THR A 643 -6.91 22.47 -12.06
C THR A 643 -6.58 21.72 -10.77
N PRO A 644 -7.55 21.05 -10.13
CA PRO A 644 -7.28 20.24 -8.95
C PRO A 644 -6.23 19.15 -9.25
N ALA A 645 -5.15 19.12 -8.45
CA ALA A 645 -4.05 18.16 -8.61
C ALA A 645 -3.87 17.28 -7.35
N PRO A 646 -3.43 16.03 -7.50
CA PRO A 646 -3.20 15.11 -6.38
C PRO A 646 -1.94 15.42 -5.56
N HIS A 647 -0.91 16.03 -6.16
CA HIS A 647 0.34 16.39 -5.50
C HIS A 647 0.56 17.90 -5.42
N SER A 648 1.54 18.32 -4.60
CA SER A 648 1.94 19.72 -4.52
C SER A 648 2.52 20.18 -5.86
N LEU A 649 2.10 21.36 -6.31
CA LEU A 649 2.62 22.01 -7.51
C LEU A 649 4.15 21.95 -7.58
N TYR A 650 4.66 21.67 -8.78
CA TYR A 650 6.09 21.64 -9.04
C TYR A 650 6.71 23.03 -8.78
N LYS A 651 7.80 23.10 -8.03
CA LYS A 651 8.48 24.38 -7.73
C LYS A 651 9.76 24.47 -8.57
N PRO A 652 9.83 25.34 -9.59
CA PRO A 652 11.07 25.58 -10.32
C PRO A 652 12.20 26.02 -9.39
N ASN A 653 13.41 25.54 -9.63
CA ASN A 653 14.58 25.86 -8.81
C ASN A 653 15.81 26.16 -9.68
N ARG A 654 15.90 27.41 -10.15
CA ARG A 654 17.01 27.90 -11.00
C ARG A 654 17.32 26.99 -12.19
N ASN A 655 16.29 26.39 -12.76
CA ASN A 655 16.38 25.38 -13.81
C ASN A 655 15.46 25.70 -15.00
N LEU A 656 15.22 26.98 -15.23
CA LEU A 656 14.50 27.48 -16.39
C LEU A 656 15.33 27.23 -17.65
N ILE A 657 14.64 26.87 -18.73
CA ILE A 657 15.21 26.80 -20.07
C ILE A 657 15.10 28.19 -20.69
N THR A 658 16.19 28.66 -21.29
CA THR A 658 16.24 29.96 -21.99
C THR A 658 15.74 29.83 -23.42
N CYS A 659 15.24 30.92 -23.98
CA CYS A 659 14.71 30.99 -25.34
C CYS A 659 15.65 30.36 -26.40
N PRO A 660 16.98 30.58 -26.42
CA PRO A 660 17.84 29.99 -27.45
C PRO A 660 18.00 28.46 -27.41
N ASP A 661 17.48 27.78 -26.38
CA ASP A 661 17.61 26.33 -26.26
C ASP A 661 16.93 25.61 -27.45
N PRO A 662 17.56 24.60 -28.06
CA PRO A 662 17.00 23.87 -29.19
C PRO A 662 15.62 23.24 -28.93
N ILE A 663 15.34 22.85 -27.68
CA ILE A 663 14.02 22.30 -27.30
C ILE A 663 12.98 23.43 -27.34
N CYS A 664 13.33 24.62 -26.87
CA CYS A 664 12.46 25.79 -26.94
C CYS A 664 12.09 26.12 -28.40
N ALA A 665 13.11 26.19 -29.27
CA ALA A 665 12.91 26.47 -30.69
C ALA A 665 12.01 25.42 -31.38
N SER A 666 11.94 24.19 -30.86
CA SER A 666 11.06 23.16 -31.40
C SER A 666 9.58 23.34 -31.08
N LEU A 667 9.23 24.11 -30.05
CA LEU A 667 7.85 24.39 -29.64
C LEU A 667 7.18 25.47 -30.52
N HIS A 668 7.95 26.46 -30.98
CA HIS A 668 7.42 27.63 -31.69
C HIS A 668 7.41 27.52 -33.23
N GLY A 669 7.82 26.37 -33.77
CA GLY A 669 7.80 26.09 -35.22
C GLY A 669 8.83 26.88 -36.06
N PRO A 670 9.06 26.49 -37.33
CA PRO A 670 10.04 27.14 -38.20
C PRO A 670 9.50 28.50 -38.70
N GLY A 671 9.74 29.58 -37.94
CA GLY A 671 9.44 30.95 -38.37
C GLY A 671 9.07 31.93 -37.26
N ASN A 672 8.68 31.45 -36.07
CA ASN A 672 8.19 32.29 -34.97
C ASN A 672 9.15 32.39 -33.77
N HIS A 673 10.31 31.74 -33.83
CA HIS A 673 11.25 31.72 -32.71
C HIS A 673 12.29 32.84 -32.81
N ASN A 674 11.89 34.07 -32.47
CA ASN A 674 12.81 35.20 -32.32
C ASN A 674 13.12 35.36 -30.83
N CYS A 675 14.38 35.26 -30.43
CA CYS A 675 14.82 35.48 -29.05
C CYS A 675 15.51 36.85 -28.96
N PRO A 676 14.79 37.93 -28.59
CA PRO A 676 15.35 39.27 -28.44
C PRO A 676 16.60 39.31 -27.56
N THR A 677 16.62 38.52 -26.47
CA THR A 677 17.76 38.42 -25.55
C THR A 677 18.10 36.96 -25.23
N PRO A 678 19.39 36.60 -25.07
CA PRO A 678 19.80 35.24 -24.71
C PRO A 678 19.31 34.76 -23.33
N GLU A 679 19.01 35.70 -22.41
CA GLU A 679 18.59 35.43 -21.04
C GLU A 679 17.07 35.26 -20.88
N GLU A 680 16.30 35.51 -21.94
CA GLU A 680 14.85 35.37 -21.93
C GLU A 680 14.45 33.92 -21.64
N GLN A 681 13.45 33.74 -20.79
CA GLN A 681 12.92 32.41 -20.49
C GLN A 681 12.17 31.84 -21.71
N CYS A 682 12.11 30.52 -21.81
CA CYS A 682 11.32 29.85 -22.83
C CYS A 682 9.89 29.65 -22.33
N ASP A 683 8.95 30.43 -22.84
CA ASP A 683 7.52 30.24 -22.59
C ASP A 683 6.95 29.17 -23.54
N TYR A 684 5.90 28.47 -23.13
CA TYR A 684 5.19 27.53 -23.98
C TYR A 684 3.68 27.72 -23.85
N GLU A 685 2.97 27.40 -24.92
CA GLU A 685 1.51 27.28 -24.95
C GLU A 685 1.15 25.99 -25.70
N VAL A 686 0.33 25.14 -25.08
CA VAL A 686 -0.26 23.95 -25.71
C VAL A 686 -1.76 24.14 -25.76
N GLU A 687 -2.34 24.06 -26.95
CA GLU A 687 -3.79 24.04 -27.16
C GLU A 687 -4.23 22.61 -27.51
N TYR A 688 -5.26 22.15 -26.81
CA TYR A 688 -5.90 20.86 -27.00
C TYR A 688 -7.11 20.96 -27.93
N ALA A 689 -7.55 19.82 -28.42
CA ALA A 689 -8.58 19.75 -29.43
C ALA A 689 -9.97 20.16 -28.91
N ASP A 690 -10.19 20.02 -27.60
CA ASP A 690 -11.38 20.48 -26.87
C ASP A 690 -11.31 21.99 -26.51
N HIS A 691 -10.39 22.74 -27.11
CA HIS A 691 -9.98 24.11 -26.77
C HIS A 691 -9.59 24.35 -25.30
N GLY A 692 -9.25 23.30 -24.55
CA GLY A 692 -8.43 23.47 -23.36
C GLY A 692 -7.04 23.94 -23.74
N SER A 693 -6.33 24.57 -22.80
CA SER A 693 -4.94 24.99 -23.03
C SER A 693 -4.09 24.93 -21.77
N SER A 694 -2.77 24.82 -21.97
CA SER A 694 -1.75 24.92 -20.93
C SER A 694 -0.70 25.95 -21.34
N LEU A 695 -0.56 27.01 -20.55
CA LEU A 695 0.47 28.03 -20.69
C LEU A 695 1.45 27.96 -19.52
N GLY A 696 2.73 28.10 -19.82
CA GLY A 696 3.78 28.01 -18.82
C GLY A 696 5.17 28.37 -19.31
N VAL A 697 6.16 27.98 -18.53
CA VAL A 697 7.59 28.10 -18.85
C VAL A 697 8.25 26.74 -18.95
N MET A 698 9.23 26.60 -19.81
CA MET A 698 10.03 25.39 -19.92
C MET A 698 11.09 25.33 -18.81
N VAL A 699 11.18 24.17 -18.17
CA VAL A 699 12.17 23.85 -17.14
C VAL A 699 12.90 22.57 -17.50
N LYS A 700 14.08 22.37 -16.91
CA LYS A 700 14.86 21.14 -17.06
C LYS A 700 15.16 20.53 -15.69
N ASP A 701 14.72 19.31 -15.44
CA ASP A 701 14.96 18.64 -14.15
C ASP A 701 15.16 17.13 -14.32
N SER A 702 15.54 16.47 -13.24
CA SER A 702 15.90 15.06 -13.14
C SER A 702 14.68 14.14 -13.16
N PHE A 703 14.63 13.20 -14.10
CA PHE A 703 13.60 12.16 -14.19
C PHE A 703 14.23 10.79 -13.91
N PRO A 704 14.27 10.29 -12.67
CA PRO A 704 14.76 8.94 -12.40
C PRO A 704 13.86 7.87 -13.05
N LEU A 705 14.41 7.18 -14.04
CA LEU A 705 13.78 6.10 -14.79
C LEU A 705 14.46 4.77 -14.48
N LYS A 706 13.64 3.74 -14.19
CA LYS A 706 14.11 2.37 -14.01
C LYS A 706 13.94 1.60 -15.31
N PHE A 707 15.06 1.24 -15.93
CA PHE A 707 15.09 0.44 -17.15
C PHE A 707 14.89 -1.05 -16.83
N SER A 708 14.45 -1.78 -17.85
CA SER A 708 14.19 -3.21 -17.85
C SER A 708 15.37 -4.09 -17.50
N ASN A 709 16.59 -3.63 -17.78
CA ASN A 709 17.82 -4.28 -17.34
C ASN A 709 18.12 -4.06 -15.83
N GLY A 710 17.22 -3.40 -15.10
CA GLY A 710 17.34 -3.08 -13.67
C GLY A 710 18.12 -1.79 -13.37
N THR A 711 18.72 -1.14 -14.36
CA THR A 711 19.47 0.10 -14.17
C THR A 711 18.53 1.27 -13.90
N ILE A 712 18.95 2.19 -13.04
CA ILE A 712 18.24 3.45 -12.78
C ILE A 712 19.10 4.58 -13.32
N VAL A 713 18.56 5.36 -14.24
CA VAL A 713 19.20 6.55 -14.81
C VAL A 713 18.28 7.73 -14.55
N ALA A 714 18.85 8.88 -14.18
CA ALA A 714 18.10 10.10 -13.92
C ALA A 714 18.46 11.18 -14.96
N PRO A 715 18.01 11.05 -16.23
CA PRO A 715 18.23 12.08 -17.24
C PRO A 715 17.63 13.42 -16.83
N LEU A 716 18.28 14.51 -17.27
CA LEU A 716 17.75 15.86 -17.17
C LEU A 716 16.86 16.15 -18.37
N LEU A 717 15.55 16.05 -18.19
CA LEU A 717 14.57 16.24 -19.26
C LEU A 717 13.92 17.61 -19.16
N ALA A 718 13.66 18.19 -20.33
CA ALA A 718 12.89 19.42 -20.50
C ALA A 718 11.40 19.11 -20.46
N PHE A 719 10.63 19.91 -19.73
CA PHE A 719 9.18 19.79 -19.62
C PHE A 719 8.57 21.14 -19.26
N GLY A 720 7.26 21.27 -19.43
CA GLY A 720 6.52 22.48 -19.08
C GLY A 720 6.25 22.59 -17.59
N CYS A 721 6.51 23.76 -17.02
CA CYS A 721 5.95 24.23 -15.75
C CYS A 721 4.77 25.12 -16.11
N GLY A 722 3.57 24.54 -16.08
CA GLY A 722 2.31 25.18 -16.41
C GLY A 722 1.74 25.96 -15.23
N TYR A 723 1.37 27.21 -15.47
CA TYR A 723 0.77 28.09 -14.45
C TYR A 723 -0.57 28.69 -14.86
N ASP A 724 -1.03 28.47 -16.09
CA ASP A 724 -2.35 28.93 -16.55
C ASP A 724 -2.97 27.83 -17.42
N GLN A 725 -4.01 27.19 -16.89
CA GLN A 725 -4.71 26.07 -17.51
C GLN A 725 -6.14 26.53 -17.82
N GLU A 726 -6.53 26.46 -19.09
CA GLU A 726 -7.91 26.69 -19.51
C GLU A 726 -8.60 25.35 -19.76
N VAL A 727 -9.79 25.18 -19.21
CA VAL A 727 -10.61 23.98 -19.42
C VAL A 727 -12.03 24.42 -19.69
N ILE A 728 -12.63 23.93 -20.78
CA ILE A 728 -14.00 24.30 -21.18
C ILE A 728 -15.04 23.73 -20.22
N ASP A 729 -14.88 22.47 -19.81
CA ASP A 729 -15.80 21.79 -18.92
C ASP A 729 -15.11 21.38 -17.61
N ALA A 730 -15.36 22.15 -16.55
CA ALA A 730 -14.82 21.90 -15.23
C ALA A 730 -15.35 20.60 -14.57
N SER A 731 -16.40 19.98 -15.11
CA SER A 731 -17.02 18.77 -14.53
C SER A 731 -16.30 17.46 -14.88
N HIS A 732 -15.39 17.47 -15.86
CA HIS A 732 -14.69 16.28 -16.35
C HIS A 732 -13.16 16.42 -16.38
N VAL A 733 -12.60 17.33 -15.58
CA VAL A 733 -11.14 17.54 -15.55
C VAL A 733 -10.44 16.34 -14.91
N PRO A 734 -9.44 15.72 -15.57
CA PRO A 734 -8.62 14.67 -14.95
C PRO A 734 -8.01 15.17 -13.63
N TYR A 735 -8.11 14.36 -12.58
CA TYR A 735 -7.49 14.66 -11.29
C TYR A 735 -6.00 14.23 -11.30
N THR A 736 -5.24 14.88 -12.18
CA THR A 736 -3.81 14.63 -12.45
C THR A 736 -2.97 15.88 -12.21
N ASP A 737 -1.66 15.71 -12.05
CA ASP A 737 -0.73 16.83 -11.83
C ASP A 737 -0.36 17.56 -13.13
N GLY A 738 -0.74 17.01 -14.27
CA GLY A 738 -0.43 17.49 -15.61
C GLY A 738 -0.52 16.37 -16.64
N VAL A 739 0.09 16.60 -17.79
CA VAL A 739 0.03 15.69 -18.94
C VAL A 739 1.41 15.14 -19.26
N LEU A 740 1.47 13.84 -19.51
CA LEU A 740 2.62 13.16 -20.09
C LEU A 740 2.47 13.16 -21.61
N GLY A 741 3.08 14.14 -22.27
CA GLY A 741 3.11 14.23 -23.72
C GLY A 741 3.97 13.14 -24.36
N LEU A 742 3.36 12.33 -25.22
CA LEU A 742 3.91 11.15 -25.90
C LEU A 742 3.87 11.30 -27.45
N GLY A 743 3.71 12.53 -27.93
CA GLY A 743 3.68 12.87 -29.34
C GLY A 743 5.02 12.71 -30.07
N ILE A 744 5.00 13.00 -31.37
CA ILE A 744 6.13 12.78 -32.31
C ILE A 744 7.16 13.92 -32.31
N GLY A 745 6.82 15.07 -31.71
CA GLY A 745 7.63 16.27 -31.71
C GLY A 745 8.94 16.12 -30.94
N LYS A 746 9.88 17.04 -31.21
CA LYS A 746 11.22 17.01 -30.60
C LYS A 746 11.22 17.32 -29.10
N SER A 747 10.20 18.01 -28.61
CA SER A 747 10.02 18.31 -27.19
C SER A 747 9.53 17.10 -26.38
N SER A 748 9.06 16.03 -27.03
CA SER A 748 8.54 14.86 -26.32
C SER A 748 9.60 14.13 -25.52
N ILE A 749 9.19 13.54 -24.40
CA ILE A 749 10.08 12.77 -23.52
C ILE A 749 10.79 11.64 -24.28
N LEU A 750 10.10 11.02 -25.24
CA LEU A 750 10.64 9.93 -26.07
C LEU A 750 11.75 10.42 -27.00
N ALA A 751 11.57 11.57 -27.65
CA ALA A 751 12.57 12.18 -28.50
C ALA A 751 13.83 12.57 -27.69
N GLN A 752 13.63 13.17 -26.50
CA GLN A 752 14.71 13.53 -25.60
C GLN A 752 15.50 12.30 -25.11
N LEU A 753 14.83 11.22 -24.70
CA LEU A 753 15.48 9.97 -24.29
C LEU A 753 16.25 9.30 -25.44
N ARG A 754 15.71 9.33 -26.66
CA ARG A 754 16.41 8.85 -27.87
C ARG A 754 17.67 9.67 -28.14
N ASP A 755 17.59 10.99 -28.04
CA ASP A 755 18.73 11.89 -28.32
C ASP A 755 19.86 11.71 -27.29
N MET A 756 19.52 11.29 -26.06
CA MET A 756 20.47 10.85 -25.04
C MET A 756 20.95 9.40 -25.23
N GLY A 757 20.41 8.66 -26.20
CA GLY A 757 20.76 7.27 -26.49
C GLY A 757 20.24 6.25 -25.46
N LEU A 758 19.23 6.61 -24.67
CA LEU A 758 18.71 5.79 -23.56
C LEU A 758 17.61 4.80 -23.99
N THR A 759 16.73 5.21 -24.88
CA THR A 759 15.66 4.36 -25.44
C THR A 759 15.58 4.53 -26.96
N ARG A 760 14.83 3.67 -27.63
CA ARG A 760 14.28 3.99 -28.96
C ARG A 760 13.19 5.05 -28.83
N ASN A 761 12.96 5.84 -29.87
CA ASN A 761 11.79 6.71 -29.96
C ASN A 761 10.55 5.89 -30.37
N VAL A 762 10.12 5.05 -29.44
CA VAL A 762 8.98 4.14 -29.56
C VAL A 762 8.21 4.22 -28.26
N VAL A 763 6.90 4.36 -28.34
CA VAL A 763 6.00 4.24 -27.18
C VAL A 763 4.94 3.21 -27.46
N GLY A 764 4.59 2.41 -26.46
CA GLY A 764 3.45 1.51 -26.54
C GLY A 764 2.61 1.58 -25.28
N HIS A 765 1.30 1.46 -25.39
CA HIS A 765 0.40 1.38 -24.25
C HIS A 765 -0.55 0.20 -24.41
N CYS A 766 -0.99 -0.33 -23.26
CA CYS A 766 -1.97 -1.39 -23.16
C CYS A 766 -2.95 -1.03 -22.04
N LEU A 767 -4.14 -0.59 -22.42
CA LEU A 767 -5.19 -0.15 -21.49
C LEU A 767 -6.13 -1.32 -21.21
N SER A 768 -6.40 -1.61 -19.94
CA SER A 768 -7.30 -2.70 -19.58
C SER A 768 -8.77 -2.28 -19.65
N GLY A 769 -9.62 -3.13 -20.22
CA GLY A 769 -11.09 -3.00 -20.12
C GLY A 769 -11.62 -3.00 -18.66
N GLN A 770 -10.81 -3.47 -17.72
CA GLN A 770 -11.14 -3.55 -16.29
C GLN A 770 -10.55 -2.40 -15.46
N GLY A 771 -9.84 -1.46 -16.11
CA GLY A 771 -9.08 -0.38 -15.47
C GLY A 771 -7.61 -0.73 -15.25
N GLY A 772 -6.78 0.31 -15.25
CA GLY A 772 -5.32 0.22 -15.23
C GLY A 772 -4.72 -0.25 -16.57
N GLY A 773 -3.45 -0.66 -16.52
CA GLY A 773 -2.73 -1.10 -17.72
C GLY A 773 -1.23 -0.89 -17.58
N TYR A 774 -0.56 -0.70 -18.71
CA TYR A 774 0.86 -0.35 -18.72
C TYR A 774 1.28 0.47 -19.94
N LEU A 775 2.34 1.28 -19.75
CA LEU A 775 2.98 2.14 -20.74
C LEU A 775 4.45 1.71 -20.89
N LEU A 776 4.94 1.69 -22.12
CA LEU A 776 6.27 1.25 -22.52
C LEU A 776 6.99 2.38 -23.24
N PHE A 777 8.21 2.70 -22.80
CA PHE A 777 9.16 3.48 -23.59
C PHE A 777 10.23 2.55 -24.16
N GLY A 778 10.47 2.63 -25.47
CA GLY A 778 11.36 1.75 -26.22
C GLY A 778 10.68 0.49 -26.75
N ASP A 779 11.46 -0.37 -27.40
CA ASP A 779 11.00 -1.51 -28.20
C ASP A 779 11.21 -2.90 -27.57
N GLY A 780 11.77 -2.98 -26.36
CA GLY A 780 12.23 -4.22 -25.74
C GLY A 780 11.12 -5.19 -25.29
N PHE A 781 9.88 -4.73 -25.17
CA PHE A 781 8.72 -5.55 -24.72
C PHE A 781 7.61 -5.64 -25.76
N LEU A 782 7.89 -5.24 -27.00
CA LEU A 782 6.91 -5.36 -28.07
C LEU A 782 6.70 -6.84 -28.42
N PRO A 783 5.45 -7.27 -28.69
CA PRO A 783 5.19 -8.62 -29.18
C PRO A 783 6.05 -8.95 -30.41
N THR A 784 6.67 -10.13 -30.42
CA THR A 784 7.55 -10.56 -31.53
C THR A 784 6.78 -10.93 -32.80
N SER A 785 5.46 -11.13 -32.71
CA SER A 785 4.57 -11.46 -33.82
C SER A 785 3.14 -10.98 -33.55
N GLY A 786 2.32 -10.87 -34.59
CA GLY A 786 0.89 -10.52 -34.48
C GLY A 786 0.58 -9.02 -34.46
N ILE A 787 1.60 -8.16 -34.50
CA ILE A 787 1.40 -6.72 -34.66
C ILE A 787 1.10 -6.42 -36.13
N VAL A 788 0.01 -5.71 -36.35
CA VAL A 788 -0.36 -5.14 -37.64
C VAL A 788 0.12 -3.70 -37.68
N TRP A 789 0.83 -3.30 -38.73
CA TRP A 789 1.43 -1.97 -38.85
C TRP A 789 0.81 -1.15 -39.97
N THR A 790 0.68 0.15 -39.74
CA THR A 790 0.22 1.14 -40.72
C THR A 790 1.09 2.40 -40.67
N PRO A 791 1.44 3.02 -41.81
CA PRO A 791 2.25 4.24 -41.81
C PRO A 791 1.54 5.45 -41.19
N ILE A 792 2.29 6.26 -40.43
CA ILE A 792 1.91 7.60 -39.99
C ILE A 792 2.08 8.57 -41.16
N MET A 793 1.13 9.48 -41.35
CA MET A 793 1.25 10.54 -42.35
C MET A 793 2.11 11.69 -41.81
N SER A 794 3.32 11.86 -42.37
CA SER A 794 4.44 12.63 -41.80
C SER A 794 4.31 14.17 -41.77
N GLN A 795 3.11 14.74 -41.83
CA GLN A 795 2.90 16.20 -41.90
C GLN A 795 2.02 16.79 -40.77
N SER A 796 1.59 15.96 -39.81
CA SER A 796 0.75 16.41 -38.69
C SER A 796 1.53 16.37 -37.37
N LYS A 797 1.16 17.23 -36.41
CA LYS A 797 1.61 17.12 -35.01
C LYS A 797 0.98 15.93 -34.26
N TYR A 798 -0.06 15.33 -34.85
CA TYR A 798 -0.78 14.18 -34.32
C TYR A 798 -0.43 12.90 -35.07
N TYR A 799 -0.72 11.76 -34.43
CA TYR A 799 -0.63 10.43 -35.03
C TYR A 799 -1.75 10.15 -36.05
N VAL A 800 -1.72 10.87 -37.17
CA VAL A 800 -2.72 10.75 -38.24
C VAL A 800 -2.40 9.56 -39.15
N LEU A 801 -3.40 8.71 -39.34
CA LEU A 801 -3.40 7.61 -40.30
C LEU A 801 -4.22 7.98 -41.54
N GLY A 802 -3.90 7.31 -42.66
CA GLY A 802 -4.62 7.50 -43.93
C GLY A 802 -6.10 7.12 -43.87
N SER A 803 -6.83 7.39 -44.97
CA SER A 803 -8.27 7.09 -45.07
C SER A 803 -8.64 5.67 -44.63
N ALA A 804 -9.57 5.58 -43.67
CA ALA A 804 -10.20 4.35 -43.22
C ALA A 804 -11.67 4.28 -43.64
N ASP A 805 -12.11 3.08 -44.01
CA ASP A 805 -13.52 2.76 -44.21
C ASP A 805 -14.06 2.04 -42.98
N LEU A 806 -15.26 2.40 -42.50
CA LEU A 806 -15.88 1.78 -41.34
C LEU A 806 -16.80 0.64 -41.75
N ARG A 807 -16.73 -0.47 -41.00
CA ARG A 807 -17.61 -1.63 -41.13
C ARG A 807 -18.23 -1.99 -39.79
N ILE A 808 -19.40 -2.61 -39.81
CA ILE A 808 -20.09 -3.13 -38.62
C ILE A 808 -20.23 -4.65 -38.78
N GLY A 809 -19.44 -5.41 -38.03
CA GLY A 809 -19.23 -6.83 -38.24
C GLY A 809 -18.73 -7.11 -39.66
N SER A 810 -19.40 -8.03 -40.36
CA SER A 810 -19.09 -8.34 -41.76
C SER A 810 -19.71 -7.36 -42.77
N GLN A 811 -20.52 -6.38 -42.33
CA GLN A 811 -21.27 -5.49 -43.22
C GLN A 811 -20.47 -4.22 -43.56
N ALA A 812 -20.31 -3.94 -44.86
CA ALA A 812 -19.78 -2.67 -45.34
C ALA A 812 -20.77 -1.53 -45.08
N THR A 813 -20.25 -0.35 -44.73
CA THR A 813 -21.07 0.87 -44.53
C THR A 813 -20.78 1.91 -45.60
N ASN A 814 -21.57 2.98 -45.62
CA ASN A 814 -21.35 4.15 -46.46
C ASN A 814 -20.33 5.13 -45.85
N ILE A 815 -19.83 4.86 -44.64
CA ILE A 815 -18.87 5.70 -43.94
C ILE A 815 -17.47 5.32 -44.42
N LYS A 816 -16.92 6.15 -45.31
CA LYS A 816 -15.67 5.89 -46.02
C LYS A 816 -14.72 7.07 -45.94
N GLY A 817 -13.44 6.80 -46.14
CA GLY A 817 -12.43 7.85 -46.28
C GLY A 817 -12.11 8.62 -45.01
N LEU A 818 -12.41 8.09 -43.82
CA LEU A 818 -12.19 8.76 -42.55
C LEU A 818 -10.70 9.00 -42.29
N GLN A 819 -10.32 10.24 -41.97
CA GLN A 819 -9.00 10.52 -41.42
C GLN A 819 -9.00 10.21 -39.93
N ILE A 820 -8.16 9.27 -39.51
CA ILE A 820 -8.14 8.74 -38.15
C ILE A 820 -6.91 9.24 -37.41
N VAL A 821 -7.10 9.71 -36.18
CA VAL A 821 -6.05 10.04 -35.21
C VAL A 821 -6.15 9.06 -34.06
N PHE A 822 -5.02 8.49 -33.65
CA PHE A 822 -4.94 7.68 -32.42
C PHE A 822 -4.45 8.56 -31.28
N ASP A 823 -5.25 8.69 -30.24
CA ASP A 823 -4.97 9.61 -29.14
C ASP A 823 -5.42 9.07 -27.78
N SER A 824 -4.47 8.76 -26.89
CA SER A 824 -4.76 8.36 -25.51
C SER A 824 -5.09 9.53 -24.58
N GLY A 825 -4.95 10.78 -25.02
CA GLY A 825 -5.43 11.95 -24.27
C GLY A 825 -6.94 12.13 -24.37
N SER A 826 -7.62 11.30 -25.16
CA SER A 826 -9.07 11.30 -25.35
C SER A 826 -9.70 10.05 -24.73
N THR A 827 -10.47 10.21 -23.66
CA THR A 827 -11.17 9.12 -22.96
C THR A 827 -12.06 8.30 -23.90
N TYR A 828 -12.88 9.00 -24.67
CA TYR A 828 -13.83 8.45 -25.63
C TYR A 828 -13.32 8.62 -27.05
N SER A 829 -13.89 7.86 -27.98
CA SER A 829 -13.62 8.08 -29.40
C SER A 829 -14.57 9.13 -29.96
N TYR A 830 -14.12 9.89 -30.95
CA TYR A 830 -14.92 10.98 -31.53
C TYR A 830 -14.93 10.86 -33.04
N PHE A 831 -16.12 10.77 -33.64
CA PHE A 831 -16.27 10.75 -35.09
C PHE A 831 -16.83 12.08 -35.57
N SER A 832 -16.40 12.53 -36.75
CA SER A 832 -16.99 13.69 -37.42
C SER A 832 -18.51 13.58 -37.45
N SER A 833 -19.23 14.72 -37.39
CA SER A 833 -20.69 14.69 -37.21
C SER A 833 -21.42 13.85 -38.26
N GLN A 834 -20.94 13.85 -39.50
CA GLN A 834 -21.49 12.99 -40.55
C GLN A 834 -21.30 11.51 -40.23
N ALA A 835 -20.06 11.09 -39.93
CA ALA A 835 -19.74 9.69 -39.63
C ALA A 835 -20.42 9.20 -38.34
N TYR A 836 -20.50 10.05 -37.32
CA TYR A 836 -21.21 9.77 -36.07
C TYR A 836 -22.70 9.53 -36.32
N ASN A 837 -23.38 10.45 -37.00
CA ASN A 837 -24.82 10.32 -37.29
C ASN A 837 -25.14 9.09 -38.15
N ASP A 838 -24.30 8.81 -39.15
CA ASP A 838 -24.43 7.60 -39.97
C ASP A 838 -24.22 6.33 -39.13
N LEU A 839 -23.25 6.33 -38.21
CA LEU A 839 -23.00 5.21 -37.30
C LEU A 839 -24.19 4.98 -36.37
N ILE A 840 -24.74 6.02 -35.74
CA ILE A 840 -25.92 5.93 -34.87
C ILE A 840 -27.12 5.35 -35.65
N SER A 841 -27.35 5.84 -36.87
CA SER A 841 -28.43 5.34 -37.74
C SER A 841 -28.26 3.84 -38.04
N LEU A 842 -27.05 3.42 -38.42
CA LEU A 842 -26.72 2.02 -38.68
C LEU A 842 -26.84 1.14 -37.44
N MET A 843 -26.41 1.63 -36.27
CA MET A 843 -26.52 0.91 -35.01
C MET A 843 -27.99 0.73 -34.62
N ARG A 844 -28.80 1.80 -34.62
CA ARG A 844 -30.24 1.72 -34.33
C ARG A 844 -30.97 0.76 -35.27
N ASN A 845 -30.64 0.77 -36.56
CA ASN A 845 -31.19 -0.18 -37.53
C ASN A 845 -30.81 -1.63 -37.21
N ASN A 846 -29.56 -1.88 -36.79
CA ASN A 846 -29.10 -3.21 -36.37
C ASN A 846 -29.71 -3.69 -35.04
N LEU A 847 -30.17 -2.77 -34.20
CA LEU A 847 -30.84 -3.06 -32.93
C LEU A 847 -32.37 -3.22 -33.09
N ASN A 848 -32.94 -2.84 -34.23
CA ASN A 848 -34.38 -2.95 -34.47
C ASN A 848 -34.84 -4.42 -34.35
N GLY A 849 -35.90 -4.67 -33.58
CA GLY A 849 -36.39 -6.00 -33.23
C GLY A 849 -35.66 -6.69 -32.07
N LYS A 850 -34.61 -6.08 -31.50
CA LYS A 850 -33.99 -6.52 -30.24
C LYS A 850 -34.72 -5.88 -29.05
N GLN A 851 -34.69 -6.50 -27.88
CA GLN A 851 -35.34 -6.01 -26.65
C GLN A 851 -34.57 -4.84 -25.99
N LEU A 852 -34.14 -3.85 -26.76
CA LEU A 852 -33.49 -2.62 -26.27
C LEU A 852 -34.37 -1.40 -26.57
N GLN A 853 -34.40 -0.46 -25.64
CA GLN A 853 -35.08 0.83 -25.79
C GLN A 853 -34.09 1.97 -25.55
N ASP A 854 -34.32 3.13 -26.16
CA ASP A 854 -33.51 4.33 -25.86
C ASP A 854 -33.72 4.73 -24.38
N ALA A 855 -32.62 4.96 -23.66
CA ALA A 855 -32.58 5.38 -22.26
C ALA A 855 -32.34 6.89 -22.17
N VAL A 856 -33.30 7.68 -22.65
CA VAL A 856 -33.20 9.16 -22.76
C VAL A 856 -33.04 9.84 -21.39
N GLU A 857 -33.46 9.16 -20.33
CA GLU A 857 -33.28 9.61 -18.95
C GLU A 857 -31.83 9.54 -18.44
N ASP A 858 -30.99 8.69 -19.04
CA ASP A 858 -29.59 8.52 -18.65
C ASP A 858 -28.73 9.57 -19.36
N ARG A 859 -28.21 10.51 -18.57
CA ARG A 859 -27.39 11.61 -19.07
C ARG A 859 -25.89 11.33 -18.98
N SER A 860 -25.49 10.09 -18.71
CA SER A 860 -24.08 9.72 -18.61
C SER A 860 -23.34 9.93 -19.93
N LEU A 861 -23.97 9.60 -21.07
CA LEU A 861 -23.48 9.85 -22.41
C LEU A 861 -24.66 10.17 -23.36
N PRO A 862 -24.42 10.80 -24.53
CA PRO A 862 -25.49 11.27 -25.42
C PRO A 862 -26.41 10.18 -25.97
N VAL A 863 -25.92 8.94 -26.10
CA VAL A 863 -26.69 7.81 -26.63
C VAL A 863 -26.55 6.62 -25.70
N CYS A 864 -27.68 6.27 -25.08
CA CYS A 864 -27.81 5.16 -24.14
C CYS A 864 -29.02 4.30 -24.48
N TRP A 865 -28.91 3.01 -24.20
CA TRP A 865 -29.96 2.03 -24.35
C TRP A 865 -30.19 1.27 -23.03
N LYS A 866 -31.44 0.96 -22.75
CA LYS A 866 -31.86 0.11 -21.63
C LYS A 866 -32.41 -1.21 -22.15
N GLY A 867 -32.03 -2.29 -21.46
CA GLY A 867 -32.64 -3.60 -21.65
C GLY A 867 -33.97 -3.73 -20.90
N ALA A 868 -34.60 -4.89 -21.00
CA ALA A 868 -35.74 -5.24 -20.14
C ALA A 868 -35.35 -5.23 -18.65
N GLU A 869 -34.12 -5.61 -18.35
CA GLU A 869 -33.49 -5.53 -17.03
C GLU A 869 -32.18 -4.73 -17.12
N PRO A 870 -31.74 -4.07 -16.03
CA PRO A 870 -30.47 -3.35 -16.00
C PRO A 870 -29.27 -4.28 -16.29
N PHE A 871 -28.38 -3.85 -17.19
CA PHE A 871 -27.15 -4.57 -17.51
C PHE A 871 -26.20 -4.59 -16.31
N LYS A 872 -25.65 -5.77 -16.00
CA LYS A 872 -24.72 -5.95 -14.87
C LYS A 872 -23.27 -5.82 -15.30
N SER A 873 -22.97 -6.08 -16.56
CA SER A 873 -21.63 -5.98 -17.14
C SER A 873 -21.72 -5.61 -18.62
N ILE A 874 -20.60 -5.11 -19.16
CA ILE A 874 -20.53 -4.81 -20.58
C ILE A 874 -20.62 -6.06 -21.45
N HIS A 875 -20.20 -7.22 -20.94
CA HIS A 875 -20.30 -8.48 -21.66
C HIS A 875 -21.77 -8.87 -21.91
N ASP A 876 -22.65 -8.63 -20.94
CA ASP A 876 -24.10 -8.88 -21.07
C ASP A 876 -24.70 -8.02 -22.20
N ALA A 877 -24.33 -6.74 -22.22
CA ALA A 877 -24.80 -5.78 -23.23
C ALA A 877 -24.14 -6.00 -24.60
N GLY A 878 -22.87 -6.41 -24.63
CA GLY A 878 -22.04 -6.53 -25.83
C GLY A 878 -22.62 -7.49 -26.87
N SER A 879 -23.31 -8.54 -26.43
CA SER A 879 -24.00 -9.52 -27.29
C SER A 879 -25.05 -8.90 -28.23
N TYR A 880 -25.60 -7.73 -27.89
CA TYR A 880 -26.55 -7.01 -28.72
C TYR A 880 -25.89 -6.21 -29.85
N PHE A 881 -24.59 -5.96 -29.77
CA PHE A 881 -23.88 -5.10 -30.70
C PHE A 881 -22.86 -5.91 -31.51
N LYS A 882 -22.45 -5.36 -32.66
CA LYS A 882 -21.49 -6.00 -33.56
C LYS A 882 -20.17 -5.24 -33.50
N PRO A 883 -19.01 -5.92 -33.58
CA PRO A 883 -17.71 -5.26 -33.60
C PRO A 883 -17.63 -4.20 -34.71
N LEU A 884 -16.96 -3.08 -34.44
CA LEU A 884 -16.64 -2.08 -35.45
C LEU A 884 -15.28 -2.42 -36.06
N VAL A 885 -15.10 -2.20 -37.36
CA VAL A 885 -13.83 -2.45 -38.04
C VAL A 885 -13.48 -1.24 -38.89
N LEU A 886 -12.35 -0.61 -38.58
CA LEU A 886 -11.73 0.43 -39.40
C LEU A 886 -10.74 -0.22 -40.35
N SER A 887 -11.00 -0.13 -41.65
CA SER A 887 -10.21 -0.74 -42.70
C SER A 887 -9.30 0.29 -43.36
N PHE A 888 -8.00 0.21 -43.11
CA PHE A 888 -6.97 1.05 -43.70
C PHE A 888 -6.28 0.28 -44.84
N ARG A 889 -6.73 0.45 -46.08
CA ARG A 889 -6.18 -0.28 -47.26
C ARG A 889 -6.13 -1.80 -47.04
N ASN A 890 -5.00 -2.33 -46.56
CA ASN A 890 -4.73 -3.76 -46.36
C ASN A 890 -4.70 -4.19 -44.88
N VAL A 891 -4.96 -3.28 -43.94
CA VAL A 891 -4.91 -3.56 -42.50
C VAL A 891 -6.19 -3.11 -41.81
N GLU A 892 -6.60 -3.84 -40.77
CA GLU A 892 -7.85 -3.61 -40.07
C GLU A 892 -7.59 -3.33 -38.58
N PHE A 893 -8.31 -2.36 -38.03
CA PHE A 893 -8.41 -2.10 -36.59
C PHE A 893 -9.81 -2.47 -36.12
N GLN A 894 -9.91 -3.58 -35.39
CA GLN A 894 -11.18 -4.09 -34.88
C GLN A 894 -11.43 -3.60 -33.46
N VAL A 895 -12.61 -3.04 -33.22
CA VAL A 895 -13.10 -2.57 -31.93
C VAL A 895 -14.26 -3.45 -31.51
N GLN A 896 -14.06 -4.25 -30.46
CA GLN A 896 -15.12 -5.10 -29.90
C GLN A 896 -16.17 -4.24 -29.17
N PRO A 897 -17.41 -4.73 -28.98
CA PRO A 897 -18.43 -4.03 -28.19
C PRO A 897 -17.95 -3.48 -26.86
N GLU A 898 -17.14 -4.26 -26.14
CA GLU A 898 -16.55 -3.89 -24.86
C GLU A 898 -15.60 -2.68 -24.94
N ALA A 899 -15.11 -2.37 -26.13
CA ALA A 899 -14.19 -1.27 -26.43
C ALA A 899 -14.87 -0.09 -27.15
N TYR A 900 -16.21 -0.01 -27.19
CA TYR A 900 -16.90 1.22 -27.61
C TYR A 900 -18.19 1.47 -26.83
N LEU A 901 -18.49 0.64 -25.83
CA LEU A 901 -19.67 0.75 -24.99
C LEU A 901 -19.25 0.78 -23.52
N ILE A 902 -20.04 1.47 -22.70
CA ILE A 902 -19.92 1.44 -21.24
C ILE A 902 -21.25 1.01 -20.62
N VAL A 903 -21.22 0.43 -19.42
CA VAL A 903 -22.42 0.25 -18.59
C VAL A 903 -22.41 1.28 -17.49
N THR A 904 -23.45 2.11 -17.44
CA THR A 904 -23.57 3.22 -16.48
C THR A 904 -23.99 2.72 -15.10
N VAL A 905 -23.90 3.60 -14.10
CA VAL A 905 -24.44 3.34 -12.76
C VAL A 905 -25.95 3.07 -12.73
N HIS A 906 -26.68 3.46 -13.78
CA HIS A 906 -28.10 3.17 -13.95
C HIS A 906 -28.37 1.78 -14.57
N GLY A 907 -27.31 1.04 -14.92
CA GLY A 907 -27.39 -0.26 -15.60
C GLY A 907 -27.85 -0.15 -17.06
N ASN A 908 -27.67 1.03 -17.68
CA ASN A 908 -27.88 1.21 -19.10
C ASN A 908 -26.56 1.04 -19.85
N VAL A 909 -26.63 0.65 -21.12
CA VAL A 909 -25.45 0.59 -21.99
C VAL A 909 -25.39 1.85 -22.83
N CYS A 910 -24.26 2.55 -22.82
CA CYS A 910 -24.07 3.79 -23.56
C CYS A 910 -22.92 3.70 -24.54
N LEU A 911 -23.05 4.44 -25.64
CA LEU A 911 -22.04 4.51 -26.70
C LEU A 911 -20.91 5.48 -26.32
N GLY A 912 -19.69 4.97 -26.17
CA GLY A 912 -18.48 5.76 -25.94
C GLY A 912 -17.78 6.23 -27.24
N ILE A 913 -18.54 6.33 -28.33
CA ILE A 913 -18.16 7.06 -29.54
C ILE A 913 -19.06 8.29 -29.59
N LEU A 914 -18.48 9.47 -29.64
CA LEU A 914 -19.16 10.76 -29.51
C LEU A 914 -19.06 11.59 -30.79
N ASN A 915 -19.85 12.66 -30.86
CA ASN A 915 -19.86 13.58 -31.99
C ASN A 915 -18.68 14.57 -31.89
N GLY A 916 -17.65 14.37 -32.72
CA GLY A 916 -16.48 15.23 -32.77
C GLY A 916 -16.78 16.67 -33.20
N GLY A 917 -17.85 16.92 -33.96
CA GLY A 917 -18.22 18.28 -34.35
C GLY A 917 -18.76 19.12 -33.19
N GLU A 918 -19.31 18.49 -32.14
CA GLU A 918 -19.79 19.18 -30.94
C GLU A 918 -18.64 19.66 -30.04
N VAL A 919 -17.45 19.08 -30.20
CA VAL A 919 -16.23 19.40 -29.44
C VAL A 919 -15.13 20.02 -30.31
N GLY A 920 -15.48 20.57 -31.48
CA GLY A 920 -14.55 21.36 -32.30
C GLY A 920 -13.57 20.56 -33.16
N LEU A 921 -13.66 19.22 -33.23
CA LEU A 921 -12.76 18.38 -34.03
C LEU A 921 -12.95 18.48 -35.56
N GLY A 922 -14.03 19.14 -35.99
CA GLY A 922 -14.36 19.31 -37.41
C GLY A 922 -14.51 17.96 -38.14
N ASN A 923 -13.63 17.71 -39.11
CA ASN A 923 -13.65 16.49 -39.93
C ASN A 923 -12.69 15.39 -39.42
N LEU A 924 -11.94 15.65 -38.35
CA LEU A 924 -11.05 14.66 -37.74
C LEU A 924 -11.87 13.62 -36.98
N ASN A 925 -11.36 12.39 -36.95
CA ASN A 925 -11.96 11.29 -36.18
C ASN A 925 -10.88 10.75 -35.25
N VAL A 926 -11.15 10.72 -33.96
CA VAL A 926 -10.22 10.32 -32.91
C VAL A 926 -10.59 8.95 -32.37
N ILE A 927 -9.61 8.08 -32.30
CA ILE A 927 -9.67 6.79 -31.61
C ILE A 927 -9.05 7.00 -30.24
N GLY A 928 -9.94 7.12 -29.26
CA GLY A 928 -9.61 7.34 -27.85
C GLY A 928 -9.42 6.04 -27.07
N ASP A 929 -9.14 6.19 -25.78
CA ASP A 929 -8.81 5.11 -24.85
C ASP A 929 -9.78 3.94 -24.90
N ILE A 930 -11.09 4.23 -24.90
CA ILE A 930 -12.14 3.21 -24.96
C ILE A 930 -11.93 2.23 -26.12
N SER A 931 -11.59 2.73 -27.31
CA SER A 931 -11.38 1.91 -28.51
C SER A 931 -10.05 1.17 -28.51
N MET A 932 -9.10 1.63 -27.70
CA MET A 932 -7.76 1.06 -27.56
C MET A 932 -7.68 0.01 -26.43
N GLN A 933 -8.73 -0.17 -25.63
CA GLN A 933 -8.75 -1.19 -24.57
C GLN A 933 -8.47 -2.60 -25.11
N ASP A 934 -7.76 -3.36 -24.28
CA ASP A 934 -7.30 -4.74 -24.46
C ASP A 934 -6.49 -4.96 -25.76
N LYS A 935 -5.77 -3.90 -26.17
CA LYS A 935 -4.82 -3.93 -27.28
C LYS A 935 -3.51 -3.30 -26.84
N MET A 936 -2.41 -3.87 -27.33
CA MET A 936 -1.11 -3.22 -27.33
C MET A 936 -1.08 -2.28 -28.54
N VAL A 937 -1.19 -0.96 -28.32
CA VAL A 937 -1.06 0.07 -29.36
C VAL A 937 0.35 0.65 -29.29
N ILE A 938 1.05 0.70 -30.42
CA ILE A 938 2.47 1.01 -30.51
C ILE A 938 2.69 2.12 -31.52
N TYR A 939 3.43 3.14 -31.13
CA TYR A 939 3.80 4.28 -31.97
C TYR A 939 5.31 4.23 -32.16
N ASP A 940 5.74 3.79 -33.35
CA ASP A 940 7.14 3.69 -33.73
C ASP A 940 7.53 4.94 -34.52
N ASN A 941 8.01 5.95 -33.80
CA ASN A 941 8.36 7.26 -34.36
C ASN A 941 9.63 7.21 -35.19
N GLU A 942 10.50 6.21 -34.97
CA GLU A 942 11.68 6.00 -35.80
C GLU A 942 11.31 5.48 -37.18
N ARG A 943 10.29 4.60 -37.26
CA ARG A 943 9.81 4.04 -38.54
C ARG A 943 8.57 4.72 -39.10
N GLN A 944 8.04 5.74 -38.42
CA GLN A 944 6.85 6.49 -38.82
C GLN A 944 5.66 5.57 -39.07
N GLN A 945 5.35 4.71 -38.11
CA GLN A 945 4.24 3.74 -38.20
C GLN A 945 3.56 3.53 -36.84
N ILE A 946 2.28 3.19 -36.88
CA ILE A 946 1.50 2.74 -35.72
C ILE A 946 1.23 1.25 -35.88
N GLY A 947 1.37 0.51 -34.79
CA GLY A 947 1.11 -0.90 -34.71
C GLY A 947 0.04 -1.21 -33.67
N TRP A 948 -0.72 -2.28 -33.88
CA TRP A 948 -1.59 -2.81 -32.84
C TRP A 948 -1.66 -4.33 -32.87
N ALA A 949 -1.88 -4.92 -31.69
CA ALA A 949 -2.20 -6.33 -31.53
C ALA A 949 -3.15 -6.51 -30.33
N PRO A 950 -4.06 -7.50 -30.35
CA PRO A 950 -4.77 -7.92 -29.14
C PRO A 950 -3.77 -8.28 -28.04
N ALA A 951 -4.00 -7.82 -26.81
CA ALA A 951 -3.11 -8.07 -25.69
C ALA A 951 -3.87 -8.17 -24.37
N ASN A 952 -3.35 -8.96 -23.43
CA ASN A 952 -3.86 -8.94 -22.07
C ASN A 952 -3.22 -7.77 -21.31
N CYS A 953 -3.98 -6.70 -21.11
CA CYS A 953 -3.49 -5.48 -20.46
C CYS A 953 -3.56 -5.53 -18.91
N ASN A 954 -4.08 -6.61 -18.31
CA ASN A 954 -4.22 -6.76 -16.86
C ASN A 954 -2.91 -7.10 -16.12
N SER A 955 -1.85 -7.39 -16.86
CA SER A 955 -0.55 -7.75 -16.27
C SER A 955 0.59 -7.16 -17.09
N LEU A 956 1.63 -6.71 -16.39
CA LEU A 956 2.87 -6.26 -17.03
C LEU A 956 3.47 -7.37 -17.91
N PRO A 957 4.04 -7.02 -19.07
CA PRO A 957 4.69 -7.99 -19.92
C PRO A 957 5.88 -8.61 -19.19
N LYS A 958 5.98 -9.94 -19.24
CA LYS A 958 7.10 -10.68 -18.65
C LYS A 958 8.32 -10.53 -19.55
N SER A 959 9.46 -10.17 -18.96
CA SER A 959 10.78 -10.11 -19.62
C SER A 959 11.25 -11.45 -20.15
#